data_AF-J4H541-F1
#
_entry.id   AF-J4H541-F1
#
_cell.length_a   1.000
_cell.length_b   1.000
_cell.length_c   1.000
_cell.angle_alpha   90.00
_cell.angle_beta   90.00
_cell.angle_gamma   90.00
#
_symmetry.space_group_name_H-M   'P 1'
#
loop_
_entity.id
_entity.type
_entity.pdbx_description
1 polymer ?
#
loop_
_entity_poly.entity_id
_entity_poly.type
_entity_poly.pdbx_seq_one_letter_code
_entity_poly.pdbx_strand_id
1 'polypeptide(L)'
;MADVRHTHGTDVHVLRACHHADGADLVAVGGEHSVEVLLTTPTSSKVIASFHVGARITALAWSPSTISPSNSAEWSIEIAAAGAHFGLFLLTKSSIEDEHIFAFGGGLSGHHGKVNDMTFCGGQSEDSVRYLATVSDDKMLLVWDLNPSIDIASPPSPDPDDSLDESGRPQPTAYVVSFPYPLTSVNSHPTTSKELLVADCRGSIYMTDWRTDPEENEQDSWRNSSVIELVEPRALADATMGLGSRWSGSVGWRRDSADIIGATYGSKFAIWDIGSLQGGKPSLSGMSFPEGGHLFRWCPTYPEYFAISSSSSANGAVIHVHNTAYAQASPTVFTVASRPHVNFLDDSVSFEHFPHPFLSQTPVARLALICLVFVPSLLSPSSSTSATMVKETKYYDLLEVSPDASEADLKKAYRKKALRLHPDKGGDPELFKEVTHAYEVLSDSQKRTVYDARGEAGLSESGGMGGMDPQDLFSQLFGGGGFFGGGPSRGGGPRKTKDLVHRVHVTLEDLYKGKTSKLALTRNVICGKCNGKGGKDGAVQTCTTCRGQGVRVTLRQMGPMIQQIQQPCDTCNGTGEMINAKDRCKTCNGKKVSSEKKMLEVHIDKGMKGGQTINFRGESDQAPGVTPGDVVIVIEEKPHERFRRQDNDLIIDQEIDLLTALGGGQFAIKHLDDRALIVKINPGEVIKHDELKVIPGQGMPSHRHHEPGDLFVHFTVKFPESIDPSLISQLEQVLPPRAPIEKFPKSILLEEVEVEEADTRQRARANGAEPMDEDEGEPRVQCANQ
;
A
#
# COMPACT_ATOMS: atom_id res chain seq x y z
N MET A 1 27.12 49.59 -4.92
CA MET A 1 27.46 48.42 -4.09
C MET A 1 28.42 47.55 -4.88
N ALA A 2 29.34 46.85 -4.23
CA ALA A 2 30.14 45.82 -4.88
C ALA A 2 29.39 44.49 -4.74
N ASP A 3 29.32 43.69 -5.80
CA ASP A 3 28.70 42.37 -5.73
C ASP A 3 29.56 41.44 -4.88
N VAL A 4 29.01 40.91 -3.79
CA VAL A 4 29.66 39.86 -3.00
C VAL A 4 29.58 38.55 -3.80
N ARG A 5 30.73 37.89 -3.99
CA ARG A 5 30.83 36.64 -4.78
C ARG A 5 31.42 35.53 -3.91
N HIS A 6 30.76 34.37 -3.94
CA HIS A 6 31.23 33.13 -3.32
C HIS A 6 31.34 32.03 -4.37
N THR A 7 32.22 31.04 -4.17
CA THR A 7 32.41 29.90 -5.08
C THR A 7 32.31 28.60 -4.29
N HIS A 8 31.23 27.84 -4.50
CA HIS A 8 30.90 26.59 -3.78
C HIS A 8 31.70 25.35 -4.28
N GLY A 9 32.45 25.46 -5.37
CA GLY A 9 33.23 24.35 -5.95
C GLY A 9 32.42 23.25 -6.65
N THR A 10 31.11 23.13 -6.39
CA THR A 10 30.18 22.23 -7.11
C THR A 10 29.06 23.02 -7.80
N ASP A 11 28.26 22.33 -8.63
CA ASP A 11 26.94 22.82 -9.00
C ASP A 11 26.09 23.09 -7.73
N VAL A 12 25.33 24.18 -7.76
CA VAL A 12 24.43 24.62 -6.69
C VAL A 12 23.00 24.32 -7.12
N HIS A 13 22.30 23.47 -6.34
CA HIS A 13 20.93 23.05 -6.62
C HIS A 13 19.91 23.80 -5.77
N VAL A 14 20.27 24.15 -4.55
CA VAL A 14 19.37 24.82 -3.58
C VAL A 14 20.08 26.01 -2.95
N LEU A 15 19.37 27.13 -2.79
CA LEU A 15 19.83 28.29 -2.03
C LEU A 15 18.68 28.78 -1.12
N ARG A 16 18.94 28.92 0.18
CA ARG A 16 17.94 29.34 1.17
C ARG A 16 18.56 30.37 2.12
N ALA A 17 18.13 31.63 2.01
CA ALA A 17 18.45 32.64 3.02
C ALA A 17 17.70 32.35 4.32
N CYS A 18 18.31 32.63 5.47
CA CYS A 18 17.60 32.61 6.74
C CYS A 18 16.72 33.86 6.84
N HIS A 19 15.55 33.70 7.47
CA HIS A 19 14.54 34.75 7.60
C HIS A 19 14.05 34.92 9.04
N HIS A 20 14.77 34.36 10.01
CA HIS A 20 14.59 34.60 11.44
C HIS A 20 15.43 35.82 11.83
N ALA A 21 14.96 36.62 12.80
CA ALA A 21 15.60 37.89 13.15
C ALA A 21 17.07 37.68 13.59
N ASP A 22 17.32 36.64 14.37
CA ASP A 22 18.63 36.33 14.94
C ASP A 22 19.62 35.69 13.95
N GLY A 23 19.16 35.34 12.75
CA GLY A 23 19.93 34.65 11.71
C GLY A 23 19.92 35.35 10.33
N ALA A 24 19.38 36.57 10.23
CA ALA A 24 19.01 37.20 8.95
C ALA A 24 20.17 37.47 7.96
N ASP A 25 21.42 37.34 8.40
CA ASP A 25 22.64 37.47 7.61
C ASP A 25 23.21 36.12 7.10
N LEU A 26 22.55 35.00 7.43
CA LEU A 26 22.96 33.65 7.03
C LEU A 26 22.29 33.19 5.73
N VAL A 27 23.05 32.50 4.88
CA VAL A 27 22.58 31.87 3.64
C VAL A 27 23.11 30.43 3.55
N ALA A 28 22.21 29.47 3.34
CA ALA A 28 22.55 28.07 3.13
C ALA A 28 22.59 27.75 1.62
N VAL A 29 23.61 27.02 1.22
CA VAL A 29 23.88 26.61 -0.17
C VAL A 29 23.94 25.09 -0.22
N GLY A 30 23.02 24.46 -0.94
CA GLY A 30 22.99 23.01 -1.15
C GLY A 30 23.57 22.64 -2.51
N GLY A 31 24.67 21.89 -2.50
CA GLY A 31 25.36 21.42 -3.70
C GLY A 31 25.12 19.94 -4.02
N GLU A 32 26.08 19.33 -4.71
CA GLU A 32 26.01 17.94 -5.15
C GLU A 32 26.24 16.92 -4.02
N HIS A 33 27.02 17.28 -2.99
CA HIS A 33 27.34 16.39 -1.86
C HIS A 33 27.43 17.10 -0.49
N SER A 34 27.23 18.42 -0.45
CA SER A 34 27.44 19.25 0.74
C SER A 34 26.41 20.35 0.90
N VAL A 35 26.29 20.84 2.15
CA VAL A 35 25.57 22.07 2.50
C VAL A 35 26.56 23.04 3.15
N GLU A 36 26.87 24.14 2.47
CA GLU A 36 27.65 25.25 3.03
C GLU A 36 26.73 26.30 3.66
N VAL A 37 27.15 26.83 4.81
CA VAL A 37 26.50 27.97 5.46
C VAL A 37 27.40 29.18 5.38
N LEU A 38 26.89 30.25 4.77
CA LEU A 38 27.58 31.51 4.54
C LEU A 38 27.05 32.58 5.50
N LEU A 39 27.95 33.19 6.26
CA LEU A 39 27.74 34.48 6.90
C LEU A 39 27.94 35.58 5.85
N THR A 40 26.91 36.36 5.57
CA THR A 40 26.92 37.40 4.52
C THR A 40 26.86 38.80 5.13
N THR A 41 27.76 39.66 4.69
CA THR A 41 27.81 41.08 5.09
C THR A 41 27.71 41.94 3.83
N PRO A 42 27.46 43.26 3.95
CA PRO A 42 27.39 44.16 2.78
C PRO A 42 28.67 44.24 1.94
N THR A 43 29.78 43.65 2.39
CA THR A 43 31.11 43.72 1.74
C THR A 43 31.81 42.37 1.58
N SER A 44 31.36 41.30 2.24
CA SER A 44 32.00 39.97 2.18
C SER A 44 31.06 38.82 2.54
N SER A 45 31.37 37.62 2.06
CA SER A 45 30.74 36.35 2.46
C SER A 45 31.80 35.40 3.02
N LYS A 46 31.51 34.71 4.12
CA LYS A 46 32.41 33.75 4.76
C LYS A 46 31.68 32.45 5.08
N VAL A 47 32.26 31.30 4.72
CA VAL A 47 31.77 29.99 5.16
C VAL A 47 31.97 29.85 6.67
N ILE A 48 30.91 29.47 7.40
CA ILE A 48 30.93 29.22 8.85
C ILE A 48 30.64 27.76 9.21
N ALA A 49 29.91 27.03 8.35
CA ALA A 49 29.71 25.59 8.45
C ALA A 49 29.75 24.94 7.06
N SER A 50 30.22 23.69 6.96
CA SER A 50 30.21 22.88 5.73
C SER A 50 29.89 21.42 6.05
N PHE A 51 28.64 21.02 5.84
CA PHE A 51 28.17 19.67 6.14
C PHE A 51 28.32 18.75 4.91
N HIS A 52 29.06 17.66 5.04
CA HIS A 52 29.23 16.66 3.98
C HIS A 52 28.16 15.57 4.06
N VAL A 53 27.02 15.81 3.40
CA VAL A 53 25.84 14.93 3.39
C VAL A 53 26.01 13.71 2.47
N GLY A 54 26.91 13.79 1.48
CA GLY A 54 27.18 12.70 0.52
C GLY A 54 26.15 12.57 -0.61
N ALA A 55 24.97 13.18 -0.48
CA ALA A 55 23.89 13.17 -1.47
C ALA A 55 23.61 14.57 -2.05
N ARG A 56 23.06 14.63 -3.27
CA ARG A 56 22.63 15.87 -3.91
C ARG A 56 21.46 16.47 -3.13
N ILE A 57 21.60 17.73 -2.73
CA ILE A 57 20.59 18.43 -1.93
C ILE A 57 19.41 18.86 -2.81
N THR A 58 18.18 18.56 -2.39
CA THR A 58 16.95 18.89 -3.13
C THR A 58 16.11 19.98 -2.47
N ALA A 59 16.14 20.06 -1.14
CA ALA A 59 15.46 21.11 -0.37
C ALA A 59 16.20 21.41 0.95
N LEU A 60 16.00 22.63 1.48
CA LEU A 60 16.61 23.14 2.71
C LEU A 60 15.61 23.98 3.51
N ALA A 61 15.57 23.80 4.83
CA ALA A 61 14.82 24.62 5.77
C ALA A 61 15.67 25.04 6.97
N TRP A 62 15.55 26.32 7.35
CA TRP A 62 16.17 26.88 8.55
C TRP A 62 15.31 26.62 9.78
N SER A 63 15.92 26.15 10.86
CA SER A 63 15.25 26.06 12.16
C SER A 63 15.12 27.45 12.81
N PRO A 64 13.99 27.75 13.48
CA PRO A 64 13.83 28.98 14.26
C PRO A 64 14.83 29.14 15.41
N SER A 65 15.52 28.06 15.82
CA SER A 65 16.59 28.06 16.83
C SER A 65 17.93 28.65 16.33
N THR A 66 18.02 28.97 15.04
CA THR A 66 19.26 29.46 14.42
C THR A 66 19.59 30.88 14.87
N ILE A 67 20.77 31.04 15.49
CA ILE A 67 21.35 32.31 15.92
C ILE A 67 22.66 32.52 15.18
N SER A 68 22.84 33.69 14.57
CA SER A 68 24.05 34.04 13.83
C SER A 68 25.25 34.36 14.74
N PRO A 69 26.49 34.02 14.33
CA PRO A 69 27.71 34.48 14.98
C PRO A 69 27.88 36.00 15.07
N SER A 70 27.11 36.78 14.31
CA SER A 70 27.09 38.25 14.40
C SER A 70 26.22 38.79 15.54
N ASN A 71 25.25 37.99 16.00
CA ASN A 71 24.23 38.38 16.97
C ASN A 71 24.54 37.86 18.39
N SER A 72 25.13 36.66 18.50
CA SER A 72 25.54 36.06 19.78
C SER A 72 26.93 35.44 19.70
N ALA A 73 27.64 35.45 20.83
CA ALA A 73 28.86 34.65 21.01
C ALA A 73 28.52 33.15 21.16
N GLU A 74 27.42 32.84 21.83
CA GLU A 74 26.81 31.51 21.93
C GLU A 74 25.85 31.33 20.75
N TRP A 75 26.41 31.21 19.54
CA TRP A 75 25.64 31.00 18.31
C TRP A 75 25.37 29.52 18.05
N SER A 76 24.30 29.25 17.31
CA SER A 76 23.81 27.91 16.96
C SER A 76 23.21 27.91 15.55
N ILE A 77 23.56 26.92 14.75
CA ILE A 77 23.07 26.70 13.39
C ILE A 77 22.34 25.38 13.39
N GLU A 78 21.07 25.38 12.99
CA GLU A 78 20.27 24.16 12.80
C GLU A 78 19.50 24.26 11.48
N ILE A 79 19.77 23.31 10.58
CA ILE A 79 19.23 23.28 9.21
C ILE A 79 18.74 21.87 8.91
N ALA A 80 17.51 21.74 8.43
CA ALA A 80 17.04 20.51 7.81
C ALA A 80 17.39 20.50 6.31
N ALA A 81 17.83 19.35 5.81
CA ALA A 81 18.18 19.13 4.41
C ALA A 81 17.59 17.82 3.90
N ALA A 82 17.16 17.80 2.63
CA ALA A 82 16.76 16.58 1.93
C ALA A 82 17.78 16.22 0.86
N GLY A 83 18.13 14.93 0.79
CA GLY A 83 18.95 14.36 -0.28
C GLY A 83 18.11 13.79 -1.42
N ALA A 84 18.71 13.67 -2.61
CA ALA A 84 18.10 13.05 -3.78
C ALA A 84 17.80 11.54 -3.62
N HIS A 85 18.33 10.91 -2.57
CA HIS A 85 18.00 9.54 -2.15
C HIS A 85 16.81 9.48 -1.16
N PHE A 86 16.01 10.55 -1.08
CA PHE A 86 14.81 10.71 -0.24
C PHE A 86 15.07 10.78 1.28
N GLY A 87 16.27 10.43 1.75
CA GLY A 87 16.69 10.62 3.13
C GLY A 87 16.77 12.10 3.54
N LEU A 88 16.47 12.34 4.82
CA LEU A 88 16.50 13.65 5.46
C LEU A 88 17.67 13.73 6.43
N PHE A 89 18.19 14.93 6.62
CA PHE A 89 19.34 15.19 7.47
C PHE A 89 19.09 16.45 8.29
N LEU A 90 19.34 16.37 9.60
CA LEU A 90 19.36 17.52 10.49
C LEU A 90 20.83 17.88 10.75
N LEU A 91 21.20 19.07 10.31
CA LEU A 91 22.56 19.59 10.29
C LEU A 91 22.70 20.60 11.41
N THR A 92 23.55 20.30 12.40
CA THR A 92 23.71 21.12 13.60
C THR A 92 25.17 21.49 13.81
N LYS A 93 25.43 22.76 14.10
CA LYS A 93 26.75 23.27 14.52
C LYS A 93 26.55 24.36 15.55
N SER A 94 27.36 24.40 16.61
CA SER A 94 27.31 25.49 17.59
C SER A 94 28.65 26.22 17.70
N SER A 95 28.67 27.26 18.52
CA SER A 95 29.91 27.96 18.91
C SER A 95 30.92 27.08 19.67
N ILE A 96 30.50 25.93 20.21
CA ILE A 96 31.29 25.03 21.06
C ILE A 96 31.48 23.65 20.39
N GLU A 97 30.45 23.16 19.71
CA GLU A 97 30.41 21.82 19.11
C GLU A 97 30.62 21.89 17.60
N ASP A 98 31.40 20.95 17.07
CA ASP A 98 31.68 20.80 15.64
C ASP A 98 30.45 20.38 14.83
N GLU A 99 30.63 20.21 13.52
CA GLU A 99 29.57 19.87 12.58
C GLU A 99 29.03 18.46 12.80
N HIS A 100 27.77 18.37 13.24
CA HIS A 100 27.06 17.12 13.45
C HIS A 100 25.95 16.94 12.40
N ILE A 101 25.83 15.73 11.86
CA ILE A 101 24.86 15.34 10.84
C ILE A 101 24.03 14.19 11.40
N PHE A 102 22.75 14.43 11.64
CA PHE A 102 21.80 13.41 12.09
C PHE A 102 20.88 12.98 10.93
N ALA A 103 20.99 11.73 10.49
CA ALA A 103 20.18 11.21 9.39
C ALA A 103 18.85 10.62 9.90
N PHE A 104 17.76 10.93 9.21
CA PHE A 104 16.42 10.43 9.53
C PHE A 104 15.54 10.28 8.29
N GLY A 105 14.36 9.66 8.45
CA GLY A 105 13.34 9.63 7.40
C GLY A 105 13.72 8.92 6.10
N GLY A 106 14.52 7.86 6.18
CA GLY A 106 14.87 6.98 5.06
C GLY A 106 14.22 5.60 5.15
N GLY A 107 14.27 4.82 4.06
CA GLY A 107 13.74 3.46 4.02
C GLY A 107 12.21 3.42 4.05
N LEU A 108 11.63 2.51 4.85
CA LEU A 108 10.17 2.28 4.90
C LEU A 108 9.38 3.38 5.65
N SER A 109 10.05 4.22 6.44
CA SER A 109 9.42 5.24 7.29
C SER A 109 9.43 6.66 6.71
N GLY A 110 9.97 6.84 5.49
CA GLY A 110 10.20 8.15 4.88
C GLY A 110 9.49 8.39 3.55
N HIS A 111 9.90 9.46 2.88
CA HIS A 111 9.44 9.74 1.52
C HIS A 111 9.91 8.67 0.53
N HIS A 112 9.03 8.34 -0.42
CA HIS A 112 9.29 7.40 -1.49
C HIS A 112 9.49 8.11 -2.85
N GLY A 113 9.40 9.44 -2.85
CA GLY A 113 9.68 10.33 -3.96
C GLY A 113 10.62 11.47 -3.58
N LYS A 114 11.00 12.28 -4.56
CA LYS A 114 11.90 13.41 -4.34
C LYS A 114 11.21 14.49 -3.50
N VAL A 115 11.85 14.87 -2.40
CA VAL A 115 11.44 16.02 -1.58
C VAL A 115 11.71 17.31 -2.36
N ASN A 116 10.66 18.10 -2.59
CA ASN A 116 10.67 19.30 -3.42
C ASN A 116 10.83 20.59 -2.61
N ASP A 117 10.25 20.68 -1.42
CA ASP A 117 10.41 21.80 -0.50
C ASP A 117 10.22 21.32 0.95
N MET A 118 10.63 22.16 1.90
CA MET A 118 10.46 21.90 3.32
C MET A 118 10.41 23.20 4.12
N THR A 119 9.79 23.13 5.29
CA THR A 119 9.70 24.24 6.24
C THR A 119 9.54 23.72 7.66
N PHE A 120 10.16 24.37 8.63
CA PHE A 120 9.78 24.20 10.03
C PHE A 120 8.37 24.74 10.26
N CYS A 121 7.64 24.17 11.21
CA CYS A 121 6.32 24.65 11.63
C CYS A 121 6.41 26.07 12.21
N GLY A 122 5.32 26.83 12.08
CA GLY A 122 5.34 28.27 12.35
C GLY A 122 4.97 28.68 13.77
N GLY A 123 4.74 29.98 13.96
CA GLY A 123 4.38 30.58 15.24
C GLY A 123 5.53 30.75 16.24
N GLN A 124 5.19 31.16 17.46
CA GLN A 124 6.14 31.50 18.54
C GLN A 124 6.21 30.44 19.65
N SER A 125 5.77 29.21 19.37
CA SER A 125 5.75 28.10 20.34
C SER A 125 6.97 27.19 20.15
N GLU A 126 7.32 26.40 21.17
CA GLU A 126 8.39 25.39 21.11
C GLU A 126 8.19 24.39 19.95
N ASP A 127 6.94 24.18 19.54
CA ASP A 127 6.56 23.40 18.36
C ASP A 127 7.24 23.85 17.07
N SER A 128 7.56 25.14 16.94
CA SER A 128 8.18 25.71 15.74
C SER A 128 9.59 25.16 15.46
N VAL A 129 10.31 24.75 16.52
CA VAL A 129 11.63 24.11 16.41
C VAL A 129 11.49 22.58 16.37
N ARG A 130 10.45 22.03 17.02
CA ARG A 130 10.24 20.59 17.13
C ARG A 130 9.72 19.92 15.85
N TYR A 131 8.89 20.60 15.07
CA TYR A 131 8.19 19.99 13.93
C TYR A 131 8.68 20.52 12.57
N LEU A 132 9.00 19.60 11.67
CA LEU A 132 9.46 19.87 10.30
C LEU A 132 8.47 19.30 9.28
N ALA A 133 7.94 20.14 8.39
CA ALA A 133 7.09 19.73 7.28
C ALA A 133 7.91 19.54 5.98
N THR A 134 7.77 18.38 5.33
CA THR A 134 8.41 18.04 4.05
C THR A 134 7.37 17.61 3.01
N VAL A 135 7.54 18.02 1.75
CA VAL A 135 6.63 17.69 0.64
C VAL A 135 7.37 17.08 -0.55
N SER A 136 6.73 16.16 -1.25
CA SER A 136 7.40 15.26 -2.20
C SER A 136 6.55 14.90 -3.43
N ASP A 137 7.25 14.40 -4.46
CA ASP A 137 6.67 13.81 -5.68
C ASP A 137 5.75 12.61 -5.40
N ASP A 138 5.92 11.94 -4.26
CA ASP A 138 5.05 10.84 -3.79
C ASP A 138 3.64 11.27 -3.35
N LYS A 139 3.32 12.58 -3.49
CA LYS A 139 2.06 13.22 -3.11
C LYS A 139 1.83 13.30 -1.59
N MET A 140 2.86 13.04 -0.79
CA MET A 140 2.75 13.05 0.67
C MET A 140 3.31 14.36 1.24
N LEU A 141 2.59 14.90 2.21
CA LEU A 141 3.10 15.82 3.21
C LEU A 141 3.45 15.00 4.46
N LEU A 142 4.70 15.06 4.89
CA LEU A 142 5.14 14.47 6.16
C LEU A 142 5.48 15.59 7.14
N VAL A 143 4.90 15.53 8.35
CA VAL A 143 5.27 16.43 9.46
C VAL A 143 6.02 15.62 10.50
N TRP A 144 7.33 15.81 10.57
CA TRP A 144 8.26 15.11 11.43
C TRP A 144 8.31 15.72 12.81
N ASP A 145 8.06 14.93 13.85
CA ASP A 145 8.44 15.24 15.22
C ASP A 145 9.92 14.89 15.42
N LEU A 146 10.78 15.91 15.52
CA LEU A 146 12.23 15.73 15.69
C LEU A 146 12.63 15.30 17.11
N ASN A 147 11.70 15.36 18.08
CA ASN A 147 11.89 15.00 19.49
C ASN A 147 10.68 14.18 20.00
N PRO A 148 10.47 12.94 19.52
CA PRO A 148 9.34 12.11 19.90
C PRO A 148 9.40 11.71 21.39
N SER A 149 8.24 11.65 22.04
CA SER A 149 8.11 11.27 23.45
C SER A 149 8.04 9.75 23.70
N ILE A 150 7.94 8.95 22.62
CA ILE A 150 7.86 7.49 22.65
C ILE A 150 9.03 6.95 21.85
N ASP A 151 9.96 6.28 22.55
CA ASP A 151 11.11 5.63 21.93
C ASP A 151 10.68 4.27 21.34
N ILE A 152 10.38 4.26 20.04
CA ILE A 152 10.03 3.04 19.30
C ILE A 152 11.34 2.38 18.87
N ALA A 153 11.80 1.40 19.67
CA ALA A 153 12.98 0.61 19.36
C ALA A 153 12.89 0.01 17.94
N SER A 154 13.77 0.46 17.05
CA SER A 154 13.84 -0.01 15.68
C SER A 154 14.28 -1.49 15.64
N PRO A 155 13.70 -2.34 14.77
CA PRO A 155 14.26 -3.66 14.55
C PRO A 155 15.67 -3.53 13.95
N PRO A 156 16.63 -4.40 14.32
CA PRO A 156 17.99 -4.33 13.79
C PRO A 156 17.98 -4.50 12.27
N SER A 157 18.69 -3.60 11.57
CA SER A 157 18.88 -3.67 10.12
C SER A 157 19.67 -4.94 9.72
N PRO A 158 19.47 -5.48 8.50
CA PRO A 158 20.21 -6.67 8.06
C PRO A 158 21.68 -6.39 7.69
N ASP A 159 22.03 -5.12 7.49
CA ASP A 159 23.32 -4.67 6.96
C ASP A 159 24.11 -3.91 8.04
N PRO A 160 25.35 -4.34 8.37
CA PRO A 160 26.23 -3.64 9.30
C PRO A 160 27.16 -2.69 8.55
N ASP A 161 26.69 -1.48 8.28
CA ASP A 161 27.55 -0.35 7.90
C ASP A 161 27.58 0.65 9.07
N ASP A 162 28.27 0.23 10.15
CA ASP A 162 28.49 1.00 11.37
C ASP A 162 29.36 2.25 11.09
N SER A 163 28.75 3.44 10.94
CA SER A 163 29.52 4.70 11.01
C SER A 163 28.79 6.01 11.34
N LEU A 164 27.46 6.05 11.57
CA LEU A 164 26.73 7.34 11.59
C LEU A 164 25.73 7.62 12.74
N ASP A 165 25.72 6.87 13.84
CA ASP A 165 24.85 7.20 14.99
C ASP A 165 25.49 6.96 16.38
N GLU A 166 26.48 7.79 16.74
CA GLU A 166 26.96 7.91 18.13
C GLU A 166 26.05 8.79 19.01
N SER A 167 25.02 9.41 18.42
CA SER A 167 24.25 10.50 19.05
C SER A 167 23.29 10.07 20.16
N GLY A 168 22.83 8.81 20.15
CA GLY A 168 21.82 8.30 21.08
C GLY A 168 20.44 8.98 20.99
N ARG A 169 20.19 9.79 19.94
CA ARG A 169 18.93 10.50 19.72
C ARG A 169 17.85 9.54 19.20
N PRO A 170 16.61 9.58 19.72
CA PRO A 170 15.52 8.77 19.18
C PRO A 170 15.18 9.21 17.74
N GLN A 171 14.85 8.22 16.89
CA GLN A 171 14.52 8.47 15.48
C GLN A 171 13.17 9.22 15.34
N PRO A 172 13.12 10.34 14.57
CA PRO A 172 11.93 11.15 14.36
C PRO A 172 10.71 10.36 13.83
N THR A 173 9.52 10.71 14.31
CA THR A 173 8.24 10.13 13.85
C THR A 173 7.47 11.09 12.96
N ALA A 174 6.91 10.62 11.84
CA ALA A 174 6.14 11.45 10.91
C ALA A 174 4.62 11.29 11.06
N TYR A 175 3.91 12.43 11.09
CA TYR A 175 2.49 12.51 10.75
C TYR A 175 2.33 12.58 9.23
N VAL A 176 1.35 11.88 8.68
CA VAL A 176 1.23 11.63 7.24
C VAL A 176 -0.07 12.20 6.70
N VAL A 177 0.01 13.10 5.71
CA VAL A 177 -1.15 13.65 4.99
C VAL A 177 -0.97 13.41 3.48
N SER A 178 -1.93 12.72 2.86
CA SER A 178 -1.90 12.41 1.42
C SER A 178 -2.67 13.43 0.59
N PHE A 179 -2.14 13.76 -0.58
CA PHE A 179 -2.75 14.69 -1.53
C PHE A 179 -3.04 14.02 -2.89
N PRO A 180 -3.96 14.56 -3.71
CA PRO A 180 -4.31 13.93 -4.99
C PRO A 180 -3.17 13.92 -6.03
N TYR A 181 -2.26 14.91 -5.96
CA TYR A 181 -1.22 15.19 -6.94
C TYR A 181 0.14 15.47 -6.28
N PRO A 182 1.26 15.29 -7.02
CA PRO A 182 2.62 15.59 -6.55
C PRO A 182 2.74 17.01 -5.97
N LEU A 183 3.41 17.13 -4.82
CA LEU A 183 3.51 18.39 -4.08
C LEU A 183 4.81 19.13 -4.41
N THR A 184 4.71 20.43 -4.65
CA THR A 184 5.81 21.25 -5.16
C THR A 184 6.37 22.25 -4.16
N SER A 185 5.57 22.75 -3.21
CA SER A 185 6.05 23.68 -2.18
C SER A 185 5.23 23.64 -0.90
N VAL A 186 5.85 24.05 0.21
CA VAL A 186 5.21 24.13 1.53
C VAL A 186 5.64 25.38 2.29
N ASN A 187 4.68 26.02 2.99
CA ASN A 187 4.95 27.21 3.77
C ASN A 187 4.15 27.20 5.08
N SER A 188 4.84 27.33 6.21
CA SER A 188 4.22 27.40 7.52
C SER A 188 3.58 28.75 7.77
N HIS A 189 2.44 28.74 8.45
CA HIS A 189 1.72 29.95 8.81
C HIS A 189 2.55 30.80 9.81
N PRO A 190 2.65 32.13 9.65
CA PRO A 190 3.59 32.94 10.44
C PRO A 190 3.29 32.97 11.94
N THR A 191 2.04 32.77 12.37
CA THR A 191 1.64 32.91 13.78
C THR A 191 1.23 31.61 14.47
N THR A 192 0.93 30.54 13.72
CA THR A 192 0.46 29.25 14.28
C THR A 192 1.39 28.11 13.87
N SER A 193 1.58 27.14 14.76
CA SER A 193 2.36 25.92 14.48
C SER A 193 1.55 24.84 13.74
N LYS A 194 0.24 25.01 13.65
CA LYS A 194 -0.73 24.02 13.14
C LYS A 194 -1.05 24.15 11.65
N GLU A 195 -1.05 25.37 11.12
CA GLU A 195 -1.51 25.64 9.75
C GLU A 195 -0.33 25.62 8.77
N LEU A 196 -0.46 24.82 7.71
CA LEU A 196 0.47 24.71 6.60
C LEU A 196 -0.23 25.06 5.30
N LEU A 197 0.47 25.78 4.43
CA LEU A 197 0.05 26.07 3.06
C LEU A 197 0.89 25.23 2.11
N VAL A 198 0.24 24.43 1.28
CA VAL A 198 0.84 23.43 0.40
C VAL A 198 0.40 23.71 -1.03
N ALA A 199 1.29 23.57 -2.01
CA ALA A 199 0.94 23.63 -3.43
C ALA A 199 1.24 22.31 -4.13
N ASP A 200 0.41 21.96 -5.11
CA ASP A 200 0.64 20.83 -6.00
C ASP A 200 1.25 21.24 -7.35
N CYS A 201 1.53 20.23 -8.19
CA CYS A 201 2.07 20.44 -9.52
C CYS A 201 1.06 20.99 -10.57
N ARG A 202 -0.23 21.11 -10.23
CA ARG A 202 -1.31 21.62 -11.09
C ARG A 202 -1.71 23.06 -10.78
N GLY A 203 -1.26 23.61 -9.65
CA GLY A 203 -1.62 24.93 -9.18
C GLY A 203 -2.82 24.96 -8.23
N SER A 204 -3.27 23.81 -7.72
CA SER A 204 -4.14 23.78 -6.54
C SER A 204 -3.33 24.11 -5.29
N ILE A 205 -3.92 24.91 -4.42
CA ILE A 205 -3.34 25.33 -3.16
C ILE A 205 -4.18 24.78 -2.03
N TYR A 206 -3.54 24.15 -1.06
CA TYR A 206 -4.17 23.50 0.06
C TYR A 206 -3.73 24.20 1.35
N MET A 207 -4.68 24.77 2.09
CA MET A 207 -4.44 25.18 3.47
C MET A 207 -4.88 24.03 4.38
N THR A 208 -3.98 23.50 5.20
CA THR A 208 -4.23 22.32 6.04
C THR A 208 -3.82 22.56 7.49
N ASP A 209 -4.65 22.10 8.43
CA ASP A 209 -4.28 21.99 9.85
C ASP A 209 -3.87 20.54 10.12
N TRP A 210 -2.58 20.32 10.39
CA TRP A 210 -2.01 18.98 10.57
C TRP A 210 -2.20 18.41 11.99
N ARG A 211 -2.76 19.19 12.93
CA ARG A 211 -2.97 18.81 14.34
C ARG A 211 -4.42 18.61 14.72
N THR A 212 -5.36 18.92 13.85
CA THR A 212 -6.77 18.66 14.09
C THR A 212 -7.04 17.18 13.89
N ASP A 213 -7.39 16.50 14.98
CA ASP A 213 -7.76 15.09 14.94
C ASP A 213 -9.05 14.96 14.10
N PRO A 214 -9.09 14.21 12.99
CA PRO A 214 -10.23 14.18 12.09
C PRO A 214 -11.52 13.61 12.70
N GLU A 215 -11.46 13.08 13.92
CA GLU A 215 -12.61 12.58 14.68
C GLU A 215 -13.13 13.57 15.76
N GLU A 216 -12.43 14.67 16.09
CA GLU A 216 -12.86 15.65 17.10
C GLU A 216 -13.50 16.93 16.49
N ASN A 217 -14.83 16.90 16.42
CA ASN A 217 -15.81 18.01 16.59
C ASN A 217 -16.81 18.27 15.44
N GLU A 218 -18.06 17.91 15.71
CA GLU A 218 -19.22 18.66 15.25
C GLU A 218 -19.39 19.95 16.10
N GLN A 219 -20.16 20.93 15.59
CA GLN A 219 -20.37 22.30 16.10
C GLN A 219 -19.21 23.32 15.92
N ASP A 220 -19.57 24.44 15.29
CA ASP A 220 -18.87 25.74 15.23
C ASP A 220 -17.44 25.81 14.66
N SER A 221 -17.31 25.68 13.33
CA SER A 221 -16.60 26.67 12.49
C SER A 221 -16.76 26.38 10.99
N TRP A 222 -16.79 27.43 10.16
CA TRP A 222 -16.65 27.29 8.69
C TRP A 222 -15.19 27.05 8.25
N ARG A 223 -14.30 26.74 9.20
CA ARG A 223 -12.93 26.24 8.98
C ARG A 223 -12.84 24.69 9.01
N ASN A 224 -13.96 23.98 9.14
CA ASN A 224 -13.99 22.54 9.44
C ASN A 224 -13.83 21.61 8.21
N SER A 225 -12.97 21.98 7.26
CA SER A 225 -12.33 21.01 6.36
C SER A 225 -10.83 21.05 6.62
N SER A 226 -10.25 19.95 7.09
CA SER A 226 -8.82 19.82 7.43
C SER A 226 -7.87 20.14 6.27
N VAL A 227 -8.42 20.21 5.06
CA VAL A 227 -7.82 20.77 3.85
C VAL A 227 -8.83 21.71 3.19
N ILE A 228 -8.50 23.00 3.04
CA ILE A 228 -9.23 23.95 2.20
C ILE A 228 -8.47 24.06 0.87
N GLU A 229 -9.10 23.61 -0.22
CA GLU A 229 -8.56 23.76 -1.57
C GLU A 229 -8.95 25.11 -2.18
N LEU A 230 -7.94 25.89 -2.55
CA LEU A 230 -8.05 27.17 -3.26
C LEU A 230 -7.55 26.95 -4.69
N VAL A 231 -8.47 27.06 -5.64
CA VAL A 231 -8.20 26.82 -7.07
C VAL A 231 -8.53 28.08 -7.87
N GLU A 232 -7.62 28.53 -8.75
CA GLU A 232 -8.02 29.42 -9.84
C GLU A 232 -8.64 28.56 -10.97
N PRO A 233 -9.95 28.68 -11.29
CA PRO A 233 -10.60 27.71 -12.19
C PRO A 233 -10.00 27.63 -13.59
N ARG A 234 -9.37 28.71 -14.08
CA ARG A 234 -8.67 28.71 -15.37
C ARG A 234 -7.33 27.98 -15.31
N ALA A 235 -6.62 28.03 -14.19
CA ALA A 235 -5.38 27.28 -14.01
C ALA A 235 -5.63 25.78 -14.07
N LEU A 236 -6.66 25.31 -13.36
CA LEU A 236 -7.09 23.92 -13.38
C LEU A 236 -7.52 23.47 -14.80
N ALA A 237 -8.22 24.33 -15.54
CA ALA A 237 -8.58 24.08 -16.93
C ALA A 237 -7.33 23.98 -17.84
N ASP A 238 -6.42 24.95 -17.76
CA ASP A 238 -5.18 24.94 -18.55
C ASP A 238 -4.34 23.67 -18.26
N ALA A 239 -4.25 23.27 -16.98
CA ALA A 239 -3.54 22.06 -16.54
C ALA A 239 -4.21 20.76 -16.98
N THR A 240 -5.56 20.69 -17.01
CA THR A 240 -6.29 19.50 -17.49
C THR A 240 -6.32 19.37 -19.01
N MET A 241 -6.13 20.46 -19.76
CA MET A 241 -6.03 20.45 -21.23
C MET A 241 -4.66 19.99 -21.76
N GLY A 242 -3.71 19.63 -20.89
CA GLY A 242 -2.42 19.05 -21.29
C GLY A 242 -1.46 20.01 -21.98
N LEU A 243 -1.71 21.32 -21.93
CA LEU A 243 -0.91 22.36 -22.56
C LEU A 243 0.36 22.69 -21.76
N GLY A 244 1.23 21.69 -21.58
CA GLY A 244 2.67 21.89 -21.39
C GLY A 244 3.15 22.54 -20.08
N SER A 245 2.41 22.44 -18.96
CA SER A 245 2.89 22.93 -17.67
C SER A 245 3.92 21.98 -17.03
N ARG A 246 5.19 22.37 -17.09
CA ARG A 246 6.27 21.90 -16.19
C ARG A 246 5.82 22.12 -14.73
N TRP A 247 6.19 21.24 -13.79
CA TRP A 247 5.79 21.35 -12.38
C TRP A 247 6.04 22.76 -11.85
N SER A 248 4.98 23.46 -11.50
CA SER A 248 4.98 24.90 -11.26
C SER A 248 3.84 25.24 -10.30
N GLY A 249 4.19 25.25 -9.02
CA GLY A 249 3.31 25.62 -7.92
C GLY A 249 4.18 26.10 -6.77
N SER A 250 4.17 27.41 -6.49
CA SER A 250 4.91 27.97 -5.36
C SER A 250 4.01 28.93 -4.59
N VAL A 251 3.89 28.70 -3.28
CA VAL A 251 3.01 29.43 -2.35
C VAL A 251 3.80 30.13 -1.25
N GLY A 252 3.23 31.19 -0.68
CA GLY A 252 3.77 31.82 0.52
C GLY A 252 2.78 32.71 1.26
N TRP A 253 2.88 32.69 2.58
CA TRP A 253 2.17 33.61 3.48
C TRP A 253 2.79 35.01 3.44
N ARG A 254 1.94 36.04 3.46
CA ARG A 254 2.38 37.42 3.66
C ARG A 254 2.75 37.60 5.13
N ARG A 255 3.93 38.18 5.41
CA ARG A 255 4.51 38.15 6.78
C ARG A 255 3.82 39.09 7.78
N ASP A 256 3.25 40.19 7.32
CA ASP A 256 2.52 41.18 8.12
C ASP A 256 1.03 40.86 8.28
N SER A 257 0.48 39.97 7.44
CA SER A 257 -0.93 39.60 7.46
C SER A 257 -1.10 38.09 7.29
N ALA A 258 -1.48 37.44 8.40
CA ALA A 258 -1.83 36.03 8.49
C ALA A 258 -2.98 35.62 7.53
N ASP A 259 -3.81 36.56 7.07
CA ASP A 259 -4.94 36.26 6.19
C ASP A 259 -4.59 36.34 4.69
N ILE A 260 -3.40 36.84 4.31
CA ILE A 260 -3.05 37.04 2.90
C ILE A 260 -2.04 35.97 2.43
N ILE A 261 -2.43 35.24 1.38
CA ILE A 261 -1.56 34.30 0.69
C ILE A 261 -1.32 34.72 -0.76
N GLY A 262 -0.16 34.38 -1.28
CA GLY A 262 0.17 34.57 -2.69
C GLY A 262 0.78 33.29 -3.27
N ALA A 263 0.56 33.07 -4.57
CA ALA A 263 1.10 31.93 -5.26
C ALA A 263 1.38 32.21 -6.74
N THR A 264 2.28 31.43 -7.33
CA THR A 264 2.45 31.31 -8.79
C THR A 264 2.25 29.87 -9.23
N TYR A 265 1.62 29.71 -10.39
CA TYR A 265 1.32 28.43 -11.00
C TYR A 265 1.27 28.61 -12.53
N GLY A 266 1.99 27.77 -13.26
CA GLY A 266 2.21 27.98 -14.69
C GLY A 266 2.62 29.43 -15.00
N SER A 267 2.00 30.03 -16.02
CA SER A 267 2.28 31.41 -16.45
C SER A 267 1.54 32.51 -15.68
N LYS A 268 0.94 32.17 -14.53
CA LYS A 268 0.07 33.05 -13.75
C LYS A 268 0.51 33.19 -12.30
N PHE A 269 -0.03 34.19 -11.64
CA PHE A 269 0.00 34.33 -10.20
C PHE A 269 -1.38 34.75 -9.69
N ALA A 270 -1.65 34.43 -8.44
CA ALA A 270 -2.83 34.92 -7.74
C ALA A 270 -2.53 35.16 -6.26
N ILE A 271 -3.37 36.00 -5.66
CA ILE A 271 -3.35 36.38 -4.26
C ILE A 271 -4.78 36.21 -3.75
N TRP A 272 -4.90 35.63 -2.56
CA TRP A 272 -6.16 35.48 -1.85
C TRP A 272 -6.07 36.23 -0.52
N ASP A 273 -7.20 36.79 -0.12
CA ASP A 273 -7.46 37.24 1.24
C ASP A 273 -8.43 36.23 1.87
N ILE A 274 -7.92 35.45 2.82
CA ILE A 274 -8.63 34.36 3.50
C ILE A 274 -9.77 34.92 4.36
N GLY A 275 -9.61 36.14 4.89
CA GLY A 275 -10.63 36.84 5.67
C GLY A 275 -11.86 37.25 4.85
N SER A 276 -11.77 37.28 3.51
CA SER A 276 -12.84 37.71 2.61
C SER A 276 -13.17 36.73 1.47
N LEU A 277 -12.81 35.45 1.60
CA LEU A 277 -13.03 34.42 0.58
C LEU A 277 -14.49 34.28 0.12
N GLN A 278 -14.71 34.47 -1.19
CA GLN A 278 -15.97 34.15 -1.86
C GLN A 278 -15.77 32.94 -2.79
N GLY A 279 -15.99 31.73 -2.26
CA GLY A 279 -15.96 30.49 -3.04
C GLY A 279 -14.59 30.15 -3.63
N GLY A 280 -13.49 30.36 -2.89
CA GLY A 280 -12.12 30.00 -3.31
C GLY A 280 -11.49 30.90 -4.38
N LYS A 281 -12.24 31.87 -4.92
CA LYS A 281 -11.76 32.80 -5.96
C LYS A 281 -10.68 33.75 -5.39
N PRO A 282 -9.55 33.97 -6.11
CA PRO A 282 -8.56 34.95 -5.68
C PRO A 282 -9.09 36.38 -5.70
N SER A 283 -8.59 37.20 -4.77
CA SER A 283 -8.87 38.64 -4.70
C SER A 283 -8.14 39.39 -5.83
N LEU A 284 -6.97 38.88 -6.25
CA LEU A 284 -6.16 39.43 -7.32
C LEU A 284 -5.48 38.32 -8.13
N SER A 285 -5.42 38.45 -9.45
CA SER A 285 -4.66 37.54 -10.32
C SER A 285 -4.05 38.27 -11.51
N GLY A 286 -2.97 37.72 -12.06
CA GLY A 286 -2.22 38.29 -13.18
C GLY A 286 -1.29 37.28 -13.86
N MET A 287 -0.55 37.75 -14.87
CA MET A 287 0.42 36.93 -15.61
C MET A 287 1.84 37.13 -15.07
N SER A 288 2.61 36.05 -14.95
CA SER A 288 4.00 36.05 -14.50
C SER A 288 4.98 35.90 -15.67
N PHE A 289 5.35 34.66 -16.02
CA PHE A 289 6.24 34.32 -17.14
C PHE A 289 5.53 33.41 -18.14
N PRO A 290 5.62 33.64 -19.46
CA PRO A 290 5.07 32.72 -20.46
C PRO A 290 5.60 31.27 -20.33
N GLU A 291 6.86 31.10 -19.93
CA GLU A 291 7.53 29.81 -19.69
C GLU A 291 7.22 29.15 -18.33
N GLY A 292 6.44 29.83 -17.49
CA GLY A 292 6.06 29.39 -16.15
C GLY A 292 6.93 29.95 -15.02
N GLY A 293 6.26 30.39 -13.93
CA GLY A 293 6.91 30.80 -12.69
C GLY A 293 7.42 29.61 -11.88
N HIS A 294 8.58 29.76 -11.26
CA HIS A 294 9.22 28.71 -10.45
C HIS A 294 8.98 28.93 -8.95
N LEU A 295 9.47 30.04 -8.40
CA LEU A 295 9.37 30.36 -6.97
C LEU A 295 8.62 31.69 -6.78
N PHE A 296 7.65 31.70 -5.87
CA PHE A 296 6.94 32.89 -5.40
C PHE A 296 7.47 33.28 -4.00
N ARG A 297 7.78 34.55 -3.77
CA ARG A 297 8.16 35.07 -2.44
C ARG A 297 7.61 36.48 -2.20
N TRP A 298 7.07 36.70 -1.01
CA TRP A 298 6.79 38.04 -0.49
C TRP A 298 8.09 38.77 -0.12
N CYS A 299 8.14 40.08 -0.33
CA CYS A 299 9.24 40.89 0.17
C CYS A 299 9.12 41.06 1.70
N PRO A 300 10.15 40.71 2.49
CA PRO A 300 10.07 40.76 3.96
C PRO A 300 10.13 42.19 4.52
N THR A 301 10.66 43.16 3.76
CA THR A 301 10.81 44.56 4.20
C THR A 301 9.70 45.49 3.71
N TYR A 302 9.14 45.21 2.53
CA TYR A 302 8.08 46.01 1.90
C TYR A 302 6.92 45.07 1.49
N PRO A 303 5.97 44.78 2.39
CA PRO A 303 5.01 43.69 2.22
C PRO A 303 4.00 43.92 1.08
N GLU A 304 3.93 45.13 0.53
CA GLU A 304 3.21 45.45 -0.71
C GLU A 304 3.89 44.92 -1.99
N TYR A 305 5.11 44.39 -1.90
CA TYR A 305 5.83 43.77 -3.03
C TYR A 305 5.96 42.25 -2.89
N PHE A 306 5.89 41.58 -4.03
CA PHE A 306 6.24 40.16 -4.17
C PHE A 306 7.07 39.93 -5.44
N ALA A 307 7.85 38.85 -5.42
CA ALA A 307 8.75 38.46 -6.49
C ALA A 307 8.41 37.06 -6.99
N ILE A 308 8.53 36.86 -8.30
CA ILE A 308 8.40 35.57 -8.98
C ILE A 308 9.67 35.35 -9.81
N SER A 309 10.26 34.16 -9.73
CA SER A 309 11.40 33.76 -10.57
C SER A 309 10.98 32.90 -11.77
N SER A 310 11.74 32.98 -12.86
CA SER A 310 11.61 32.09 -14.03
C SER A 310 12.28 30.72 -13.81
N SER A 311 11.81 29.69 -14.50
CA SER A 311 12.38 28.33 -14.50
C SER A 311 13.44 28.09 -15.61
N SER A 312 13.82 29.12 -16.37
CA SER A 312 14.57 29.01 -17.62
C SER A 312 16.09 28.92 -17.46
N SER A 313 16.74 28.07 -18.25
CA SER A 313 18.18 27.76 -18.16
C SER A 313 19.06 28.42 -19.24
N ALA A 314 18.46 29.13 -20.20
CA ALA A 314 19.17 29.71 -21.35
C ALA A 314 19.62 31.17 -21.15
N ASN A 315 18.77 32.00 -20.53
CA ASN A 315 18.96 33.46 -20.47
C ASN A 315 19.45 33.98 -19.10
N GLY A 316 19.79 33.09 -18.17
CA GLY A 316 20.02 33.45 -16.77
C GLY A 316 18.71 33.53 -15.97
N ALA A 317 18.81 33.75 -14.66
CA ALA A 317 17.64 33.81 -13.79
C ALA A 317 16.98 35.19 -13.90
N VAL A 318 15.71 35.23 -14.33
CA VAL A 318 14.91 36.46 -14.39
C VAL A 318 13.92 36.49 -13.23
N ILE A 319 13.82 37.64 -12.57
CA ILE A 319 12.90 37.89 -11.45
C ILE A 319 11.94 39.01 -11.85
N HIS A 320 10.64 38.74 -11.78
CA HIS A 320 9.59 39.75 -11.91
C HIS A 320 9.16 40.20 -10.52
N VAL A 321 9.32 41.48 -10.21
CA VAL A 321 8.84 42.10 -8.97
C VAL A 321 7.56 42.88 -9.27
N HIS A 322 6.50 42.56 -8.54
CA HIS A 322 5.17 43.14 -8.67
C HIS A 322 4.80 43.87 -7.38
N ASN A 323 3.93 44.89 -7.49
CA ASN A 323 3.31 45.56 -6.35
C ASN A 323 1.83 45.16 -6.25
N THR A 324 1.34 44.79 -5.06
CA THR A 324 -0.04 44.32 -4.85
C THR A 324 -1.10 45.36 -5.20
N ALA A 325 -0.83 46.65 -4.98
CA ALA A 325 -1.77 47.72 -5.32
C ALA A 325 -1.87 47.96 -6.85
N TYR A 326 -0.88 47.50 -7.62
CA TYR A 326 -0.76 47.74 -9.06
C TYR A 326 -0.41 46.46 -9.83
N ALA A 327 -0.93 45.30 -9.44
CA ALA A 327 -0.48 44.01 -10.01
C ALA A 327 -0.85 43.78 -11.49
N GLN A 328 -1.69 44.64 -12.08
CA GLN A 328 -1.95 44.69 -13.53
C GLN A 328 -0.92 45.54 -14.31
N ALA A 329 -0.05 46.28 -13.63
CA ALA A 329 1.06 47.00 -14.26
C ALA A 329 2.17 46.02 -14.67
N SER A 330 3.00 46.43 -15.64
CA SER A 330 4.19 45.69 -16.03
C SER A 330 5.13 45.50 -14.81
N PRO A 331 5.61 44.27 -14.51
CA PRO A 331 6.53 44.04 -13.42
C PRO A 331 7.87 44.77 -13.62
N THR A 332 8.54 45.06 -12.52
CA THR A 332 9.96 45.45 -12.55
C THR A 332 10.78 44.18 -12.78
N VAL A 333 11.47 44.12 -13.92
CA VAL A 333 12.25 42.96 -14.34
C VAL A 333 13.70 43.10 -13.89
N PHE A 334 14.17 42.15 -13.08
CA PHE A 334 15.58 42.02 -12.71
C PHE A 334 16.19 40.80 -13.41
N THR A 335 17.28 41.00 -14.14
CA THR A 335 18.02 39.92 -14.79
C THR A 335 19.27 39.59 -13.96
N VAL A 336 19.25 38.46 -13.27
CA VAL A 336 20.35 37.96 -12.46
C VAL A 336 21.32 37.18 -13.36
N ALA A 337 22.14 37.95 -14.09
CA ALA A 337 23.27 37.54 -14.93
C ALA A 337 23.05 36.42 -15.96
N SER A 338 23.55 36.61 -17.19
CA SER A 338 23.77 35.47 -18.09
C SER A 338 24.78 34.51 -17.46
N ARG A 339 24.58 33.21 -17.71
CA ARG A 339 25.45 32.11 -17.26
C ARG A 339 26.92 32.50 -17.46
N PRO A 340 27.81 32.37 -16.45
CA PRO A 340 29.22 32.68 -16.66
C PRO A 340 29.74 31.79 -17.80
N HIS A 341 30.25 32.42 -18.86
CA HIS A 341 31.04 31.68 -19.83
C HIS A 341 32.23 31.10 -19.09
N VAL A 342 32.28 29.78 -18.98
CA VAL A 342 33.44 29.05 -18.45
C VAL A 342 34.54 29.14 -19.51
N ASN A 343 35.18 30.31 -19.56
CA ASN A 343 36.46 30.48 -20.22
C ASN A 343 37.46 29.72 -19.36
N PHE A 344 37.74 28.47 -19.73
CA PHE A 344 39.00 27.83 -19.36
C PHE A 344 40.13 28.63 -20.01
N LEU A 345 40.65 29.61 -19.29
CA LEU A 345 41.90 30.29 -19.57
C LEU A 345 42.92 29.86 -18.51
N ASP A 346 44.10 29.50 -18.99
CA ASP A 346 45.24 29.00 -18.24
C ASP A 346 45.59 29.82 -16.99
N ASP A 347 45.95 29.10 -15.91
CA ASP A 347 47.25 29.18 -15.23
C ASP A 347 47.22 28.17 -14.04
N SER A 348 48.23 27.31 -13.78
CA SER A 348 49.55 27.16 -14.41
C SER A 348 50.26 25.84 -13.99
N VAL A 349 51.38 25.53 -14.68
CA VAL A 349 52.52 24.65 -14.30
C VAL A 349 52.55 23.16 -14.74
N SER A 350 53.25 22.93 -15.88
CA SER A 350 54.06 21.73 -16.27
C SER A 350 53.34 20.40 -16.56
N PHE A 351 53.73 19.49 -17.47
CA PHE A 351 54.78 19.34 -18.52
C PHE A 351 54.38 18.07 -19.35
N GLU A 352 54.74 17.80 -20.62
CA GLU A 352 55.49 18.55 -21.65
C GLU A 352 55.27 17.94 -23.08
N HIS A 353 55.68 18.68 -24.13
CA HIS A 353 56.15 18.20 -25.45
C HIS A 353 55.23 17.44 -26.47
N PHE A 354 54.83 18.21 -27.50
CA PHE A 354 54.94 17.91 -28.96
C PHE A 354 53.84 17.10 -29.72
N PRO A 355 53.67 17.30 -31.07
CA PRO A 355 52.40 17.90 -31.53
C PRO A 355 51.74 17.27 -32.78
N HIS A 356 50.47 17.66 -33.03
CA HIS A 356 49.85 18.02 -34.34
C HIS A 356 49.92 17.09 -35.59
N PRO A 357 49.05 17.28 -36.62
CA PRO A 357 47.62 17.62 -36.61
C PRO A 357 46.83 16.82 -37.72
N PHE A 358 45.81 17.45 -38.34
CA PHE A 358 44.88 17.03 -39.41
C PHE A 358 43.61 16.29 -38.92
N LEU A 359 42.40 16.89 -39.00
CA LEU A 359 41.56 17.18 -40.20
C LEU A 359 41.04 15.88 -40.86
N SER A 360 39.77 15.71 -41.23
CA SER A 360 38.61 16.62 -41.24
C SER A 360 37.28 15.88 -41.53
N GLN A 361 36.14 16.47 -41.13
CA GLN A 361 34.84 16.48 -41.84
C GLN A 361 34.17 15.15 -42.31
N THR A 362 33.10 14.73 -41.59
CA THR A 362 31.67 14.67 -42.00
C THR A 362 31.25 14.31 -43.46
N PRO A 363 29.97 13.92 -43.73
CA PRO A 363 29.10 12.90 -43.13
C PRO A 363 28.31 12.08 -44.22
N VAL A 364 27.12 11.53 -43.88
CA VAL A 364 25.99 11.05 -44.76
C VAL A 364 25.85 9.54 -45.10
N ALA A 365 25.12 8.84 -44.22
CA ALA A 365 23.87 8.09 -44.44
C ALA A 365 23.71 6.83 -45.36
N ARG A 366 22.91 5.90 -44.80
CA ARG A 366 21.91 4.95 -45.38
C ARG A 366 22.26 3.48 -45.69
N LEU A 367 21.60 2.64 -44.87
CA LEU A 367 20.77 1.44 -45.19
C LEU A 367 21.34 0.01 -45.04
N ALA A 368 20.39 -0.87 -44.65
CA ALA A 368 20.37 -2.34 -44.75
C ALA A 368 21.18 -3.19 -43.73
N LEU A 369 20.52 -3.51 -42.62
CA LEU A 369 20.16 -4.87 -42.19
C LEU A 369 21.12 -6.03 -42.55
N ILE A 370 21.74 -6.66 -41.54
CA ILE A 370 21.84 -8.12 -41.34
C ILE A 370 22.26 -8.42 -39.89
N CYS A 371 21.93 -9.62 -39.41
CA CYS A 371 21.99 -10.03 -38.01
C CYS A 371 23.36 -10.62 -37.58
N LEU A 372 23.49 -10.88 -36.27
CA LEU A 372 24.49 -11.70 -35.56
C LEU A 372 25.81 -11.07 -35.06
N VAL A 373 25.81 -10.83 -33.73
CA VAL A 373 26.82 -11.15 -32.69
C VAL A 373 28.32 -11.02 -33.00
N PHE A 374 29.02 -10.12 -32.28
CA PHE A 374 30.19 -10.37 -31.38
C PHE A 374 31.04 -9.11 -31.18
N VAL A 375 31.07 -8.56 -29.95
CA VAL A 375 32.21 -7.79 -29.39
C VAL A 375 32.31 -8.16 -27.90
N PRO A 376 33.51 -8.42 -27.34
CA PRO A 376 33.64 -9.00 -26.00
C PRO A 376 33.80 -7.94 -24.90
N SER A 377 33.23 -8.22 -23.71
CA SER A 377 33.62 -7.53 -22.47
C SER A 377 34.81 -8.22 -21.81
N LEU A 378 35.68 -7.42 -21.21
CA LEU A 378 36.90 -7.84 -20.53
C LEU A 378 36.60 -8.41 -19.13
N LEU A 379 37.10 -9.63 -18.88
CA LEU A 379 37.86 -10.10 -17.70
C LEU A 379 37.92 -9.10 -16.50
N SER A 380 37.67 -9.47 -15.23
CA SER A 380 37.90 -10.74 -14.50
C SER A 380 37.10 -10.75 -13.16
N PRO A 381 37.21 -11.75 -12.27
CA PRO A 381 37.58 -13.17 -12.44
C PRO A 381 36.47 -14.11 -11.92
N SER A 382 36.05 -15.12 -12.69
CA SER A 382 35.23 -16.21 -12.14
C SER A 382 36.10 -17.26 -11.44
N SER A 383 35.72 -17.62 -10.22
CA SER A 383 36.22 -18.81 -9.54
C SER A 383 35.83 -20.06 -10.32
N SER A 384 36.74 -21.02 -10.41
CA SER A 384 36.51 -22.30 -11.09
C SER A 384 35.61 -23.22 -10.26
N THR A 385 34.31 -23.25 -10.55
CA THR A 385 33.43 -24.34 -10.12
C THR A 385 33.35 -25.40 -11.22
N SER A 386 33.71 -26.64 -10.86
CA SER A 386 33.67 -27.79 -11.77
C SER A 386 32.21 -28.17 -12.03
N ALA A 387 31.79 -28.18 -13.29
CA ALA A 387 30.45 -28.63 -13.66
C ALA A 387 30.25 -30.11 -13.28
N THR A 388 29.21 -30.38 -12.50
CA THR A 388 28.85 -31.74 -12.08
C THR A 388 28.12 -32.44 -13.24
N MET A 389 28.72 -33.46 -13.86
CA MET A 389 28.06 -34.20 -14.94
C MET A 389 26.92 -35.08 -14.39
N VAL A 390 25.70 -34.57 -14.48
CA VAL A 390 24.45 -35.26 -14.18
C VAL A 390 24.01 -36.12 -15.38
N LYS A 391 23.55 -37.35 -15.13
CA LYS A 391 23.18 -38.29 -16.19
C LYS A 391 21.90 -37.91 -16.95
N GLU A 392 20.90 -37.34 -16.26
CA GLU A 392 19.59 -36.95 -16.83
C GLU A 392 19.08 -35.64 -16.23
N THR A 393 18.71 -34.65 -17.04
CA THR A 393 18.27 -33.32 -16.57
C THR A 393 16.77 -33.20 -16.29
N LYS A 394 15.95 -34.18 -16.71
CA LYS A 394 14.47 -34.18 -16.72
C LYS A 394 13.81 -33.56 -15.48
N TYR A 395 14.23 -33.93 -14.25
CA TYR A 395 13.63 -33.38 -13.02
C TYR A 395 14.06 -31.93 -12.70
N TYR A 396 15.25 -31.52 -13.11
CA TYR A 396 15.71 -30.14 -13.03
C TYR A 396 14.98 -29.26 -14.06
N ASP A 397 14.79 -29.78 -15.28
CA ASP A 397 14.03 -29.12 -16.35
C ASP A 397 12.55 -28.97 -15.97
N LEU A 398 11.93 -30.01 -15.40
CA LEU A 398 10.56 -29.95 -14.85
C LEU A 398 10.39 -28.91 -13.74
N LEU A 399 11.44 -28.58 -12.99
CA LEU A 399 11.43 -27.51 -12.00
C LEU A 399 11.90 -26.15 -12.53
N GLU A 400 12.37 -26.04 -13.78
CA GLU A 400 13.00 -24.82 -14.35
C GLU A 400 14.22 -24.34 -13.53
N VAL A 401 15.09 -25.27 -13.12
CA VAL A 401 16.32 -24.97 -12.36
C VAL A 401 17.57 -25.62 -12.97
N SER A 402 18.76 -25.08 -12.65
CA SER A 402 20.03 -25.70 -13.02
C SER A 402 20.26 -27.02 -12.25
N PRO A 403 20.99 -28.01 -12.81
CA PRO A 403 21.51 -29.15 -12.06
C PRO A 403 22.33 -28.77 -10.82
N ASP A 404 23.01 -27.62 -10.85
CA ASP A 404 23.78 -27.08 -9.72
C ASP A 404 22.91 -26.30 -8.69
N ALA A 405 21.58 -26.32 -8.81
CA ALA A 405 20.68 -25.56 -7.95
C ALA A 405 20.74 -25.99 -6.47
N SER A 406 20.68 -25.00 -5.57
CA SER A 406 20.63 -25.23 -4.13
C SER A 406 19.26 -25.78 -3.68
N GLU A 407 19.19 -26.37 -2.48
CA GLU A 407 17.92 -26.78 -1.87
C GLU A 407 16.94 -25.60 -1.72
N ALA A 408 17.45 -24.39 -1.48
CA ALA A 408 16.65 -23.18 -1.40
C ALA A 408 16.01 -22.81 -2.74
N ASP A 409 16.75 -22.96 -3.84
CA ASP A 409 16.28 -22.70 -5.20
C ASP A 409 15.25 -23.75 -5.64
N LEU A 410 15.52 -25.04 -5.40
CA LEU A 410 14.56 -26.14 -5.62
C LEU A 410 13.24 -25.89 -4.89
N LYS A 411 13.30 -25.50 -3.61
CA LYS A 411 12.12 -25.18 -2.79
C LYS A 411 11.42 -23.90 -3.23
N LYS A 412 12.13 -22.94 -3.82
CA LYS A 412 11.55 -21.70 -4.39
C LYS A 412 10.83 -21.99 -5.72
N ALA A 413 11.47 -22.77 -6.58
CA ALA A 413 10.94 -23.20 -7.87
C ALA A 413 9.70 -24.08 -7.73
N TYR A 414 9.76 -25.11 -6.87
CA TYR A 414 8.60 -25.98 -6.58
C TYR A 414 7.40 -25.18 -6.08
N ARG A 415 7.57 -24.26 -5.11
CA ARG A 415 6.47 -23.40 -4.63
C ARG A 415 5.85 -22.56 -5.75
N LYS A 416 6.67 -22.02 -6.66
CA LYS A 416 6.20 -21.24 -7.82
C LYS A 416 5.40 -22.10 -8.81
N LYS A 417 5.85 -23.33 -9.11
CA LYS A 417 5.13 -24.25 -10.02
C LYS A 417 3.89 -24.86 -9.39
N ALA A 418 3.95 -25.32 -8.13
CA ALA A 418 2.81 -25.88 -7.41
C ALA A 418 1.65 -24.88 -7.28
N LEU A 419 1.94 -23.58 -7.10
CA LEU A 419 0.91 -22.52 -7.10
C LEU A 419 0.27 -22.28 -8.47
N ARG A 420 0.98 -22.57 -9.57
CA ARG A 420 0.52 -22.37 -10.96
C ARG A 420 -0.21 -23.59 -11.51
N LEU A 421 0.20 -24.80 -11.12
CA LEU A 421 -0.33 -26.08 -11.58
C LEU A 421 -1.38 -26.68 -10.62
N HIS A 422 -1.80 -25.94 -9.59
CA HIS A 422 -2.79 -26.45 -8.63
C HIS A 422 -4.13 -26.75 -9.32
N PRO A 423 -4.73 -27.95 -9.13
CA PRO A 423 -6.01 -28.31 -9.75
C PRO A 423 -7.13 -27.30 -9.48
N ASP A 424 -7.29 -26.86 -8.22
CA ASP A 424 -8.29 -25.85 -7.81
C ASP A 424 -8.12 -24.47 -8.48
N LYS A 425 -7.00 -24.24 -9.19
CA LYS A 425 -6.73 -23.02 -9.97
C LYS A 425 -6.76 -23.25 -11.48
N GLY A 426 -7.32 -24.38 -11.94
CA GLY A 426 -7.37 -24.76 -13.35
C GLY A 426 -6.03 -25.26 -13.91
N GLY A 427 -5.11 -25.68 -13.04
CA GLY A 427 -3.84 -26.30 -13.44
C GLY A 427 -3.99 -27.78 -13.82
N ASP A 428 -3.09 -28.26 -14.67
CA ASP A 428 -3.06 -29.66 -15.13
C ASP A 428 -2.67 -30.63 -14.00
N PRO A 429 -3.54 -31.57 -13.61
CA PRO A 429 -3.26 -32.53 -12.54
C PRO A 429 -2.10 -33.50 -12.84
N GLU A 430 -1.77 -33.77 -14.10
CA GLU A 430 -0.67 -34.67 -14.45
C GLU A 430 0.68 -33.96 -14.30
N LEU A 431 0.80 -32.75 -14.86
CA LEU A 431 2.00 -31.92 -14.66
C LEU A 431 2.24 -31.57 -13.18
N PHE A 432 1.18 -31.42 -12.38
CA PHE A 432 1.31 -31.22 -10.93
C PHE A 432 1.93 -32.44 -10.23
N LYS A 433 1.53 -33.67 -10.61
CA LYS A 433 2.12 -34.92 -10.09
C LYS A 433 3.59 -35.03 -10.47
N GLU A 434 3.95 -34.78 -11.73
CA GLU A 434 5.34 -34.84 -12.20
C GLU A 434 6.25 -33.83 -11.49
N VAL A 435 5.80 -32.58 -11.32
CA VAL A 435 6.53 -31.54 -10.59
C VAL A 435 6.72 -31.87 -9.11
N THR A 436 5.72 -32.50 -8.49
CA THR A 436 5.81 -32.97 -7.09
C THR A 436 6.81 -34.12 -6.94
N HIS A 437 6.78 -35.10 -7.86
CA HIS A 437 7.72 -36.21 -7.88
C HIS A 437 9.16 -35.75 -8.13
N ALA A 438 9.37 -34.85 -9.09
CA ALA A 438 10.67 -34.22 -9.35
C ALA A 438 11.24 -33.51 -8.10
N TYR A 439 10.39 -32.78 -7.36
CA TYR A 439 10.79 -32.15 -6.11
C TYR A 439 11.08 -33.17 -4.99
N GLU A 440 10.32 -34.26 -4.86
CA GLU A 440 10.59 -35.31 -3.86
C GLU A 440 11.97 -35.95 -4.08
N VAL A 441 12.32 -36.24 -5.34
CA VAL A 441 13.62 -36.83 -5.67
C VAL A 441 14.76 -35.85 -5.48
N LEU A 442 14.60 -34.58 -5.87
CA LEU A 442 15.68 -33.58 -5.83
C LEU A 442 15.85 -32.89 -4.47
N SER A 443 14.85 -32.93 -3.57
CA SER A 443 14.95 -32.37 -2.22
C SER A 443 15.55 -33.32 -1.18
N ASP A 444 15.61 -34.62 -1.47
CA ASP A 444 16.32 -35.61 -0.66
C ASP A 444 17.74 -35.79 -1.23
N SER A 445 18.77 -35.50 -0.42
CA SER A 445 20.17 -35.55 -0.86
C SER A 445 20.65 -36.95 -1.27
N GLN A 446 20.08 -38.02 -0.71
CA GLN A 446 20.39 -39.38 -1.11
C GLN A 446 19.72 -39.73 -2.43
N LYS A 447 18.43 -39.42 -2.59
CA LYS A 447 17.69 -39.64 -3.86
C LYS A 447 18.27 -38.81 -5.01
N ARG A 448 18.61 -37.54 -4.76
CA ARG A 448 19.30 -36.65 -5.71
C ARG A 448 20.62 -37.26 -6.16
N THR A 449 21.46 -37.75 -5.25
CA THR A 449 22.73 -38.40 -5.61
C THR A 449 22.53 -39.66 -6.47
N VAL A 450 21.50 -40.46 -6.19
CA VAL A 450 21.17 -41.66 -7.00
C VAL A 450 20.66 -41.27 -8.39
N TYR A 451 19.78 -40.28 -8.48
CA TYR A 451 19.26 -39.73 -9.73
C TYR A 451 20.38 -39.09 -10.57
N ASP A 452 21.24 -38.28 -9.97
CA ASP A 452 22.34 -37.61 -10.67
C ASP A 452 23.33 -38.62 -11.28
N ALA A 453 23.61 -39.72 -10.58
CA ALA A 453 24.52 -40.76 -11.01
C ALA A 453 23.91 -41.82 -11.95
N ARG A 454 22.60 -42.11 -11.85
CA ARG A 454 21.96 -43.25 -12.54
C ARG A 454 20.69 -42.91 -13.33
N GLY A 455 20.18 -41.69 -13.25
CA GLY A 455 18.95 -41.26 -13.92
C GLY A 455 17.70 -41.83 -13.26
N GLU A 456 16.54 -41.64 -13.91
CA GLU A 456 15.23 -42.12 -13.45
C GLU A 456 15.23 -43.65 -13.24
N ALA A 457 15.97 -44.39 -14.06
CA ALA A 457 16.17 -45.83 -13.92
C ALA A 457 16.92 -46.26 -12.63
N GLY A 458 17.64 -45.36 -11.96
CA GLY A 458 18.30 -45.64 -10.69
C GLY A 458 17.38 -45.66 -9.47
N LEU A 459 16.19 -45.06 -9.59
CA LEU A 459 15.23 -44.90 -8.49
C LEU A 459 14.31 -46.11 -8.34
N SER A 460 14.09 -46.88 -9.40
CA SER A 460 13.24 -48.07 -9.40
C SER A 460 13.90 -49.32 -8.80
N GLU A 461 15.23 -49.35 -8.72
CA GLU A 461 16.00 -50.51 -8.22
C GLU A 461 16.16 -50.51 -6.68
N SER A 462 15.90 -49.37 -6.01
CA SER A 462 15.79 -49.26 -4.55
C SER A 462 14.39 -49.68 -4.07
N GLY A 463 14.04 -50.94 -4.29
CA GLY A 463 12.66 -51.43 -4.19
C GLY A 463 12.03 -51.33 -2.80
N GLY A 464 10.69 -51.18 -2.74
CA GLY A 464 9.99 -51.42 -1.48
C GLY A 464 8.56 -50.92 -1.23
N MET A 465 7.82 -50.32 -2.17
CA MET A 465 6.35 -50.22 -2.03
C MET A 465 5.66 -49.96 -3.37
N GLY A 466 4.83 -50.91 -3.83
CA GLY A 466 4.03 -50.75 -5.04
C GLY A 466 2.55 -50.62 -4.71
N GLY A 467 1.86 -49.68 -5.38
CA GLY A 467 0.40 -49.62 -5.42
C GLY A 467 -0.27 -48.97 -4.19
N MET A 468 -0.16 -47.66 -4.06
CA MET A 468 -1.06 -46.83 -3.24
C MET A 468 -1.59 -45.70 -4.14
N ASP A 469 -2.89 -45.44 -4.11
CA ASP A 469 -3.53 -44.45 -4.99
C ASP A 469 -3.07 -43.02 -4.60
N PRO A 470 -2.59 -42.17 -5.54
CA PRO A 470 -2.09 -40.83 -5.21
C PRO A 470 -3.08 -39.94 -4.45
N GLN A 471 -4.38 -40.18 -4.58
CA GLN A 471 -5.42 -39.41 -3.88
C GLN A 471 -5.42 -39.71 -2.35
N ASP A 472 -5.11 -40.95 -1.96
CA ASP A 472 -4.99 -41.37 -0.56
C ASP A 472 -3.71 -40.79 0.08
N LEU A 473 -2.60 -40.77 -0.68
CA LEU A 473 -1.33 -40.20 -0.21
C LEU A 473 -1.42 -38.67 -0.02
N PHE A 474 -2.14 -37.97 -0.90
CA PHE A 474 -2.42 -36.53 -0.75
C PHE A 474 -3.30 -36.24 0.48
N SER A 475 -4.32 -37.08 0.71
CA SER A 475 -5.18 -37.01 1.90
C SER A 475 -4.40 -37.27 3.19
N GLN A 476 -3.40 -38.16 3.17
CA GLN A 476 -2.57 -38.45 4.33
C GLN A 476 -1.49 -37.37 4.61
N LEU A 477 -1.09 -36.60 3.59
CA LEU A 477 -0.09 -35.53 3.70
C LEU A 477 -0.68 -34.14 4.02
N PHE A 478 -1.86 -33.81 3.47
CA PHE A 478 -2.51 -32.50 3.65
C PHE A 478 -3.90 -32.58 4.32
N GLY A 479 -4.56 -33.74 4.32
CA GLY A 479 -5.90 -33.98 4.88
C GLY A 479 -5.93 -34.39 6.36
N GLY A 480 -5.15 -33.69 7.21
CA GLY A 480 -5.35 -33.72 8.66
C GLY A 480 -4.98 -35.02 9.39
N GLY A 481 -3.68 -35.33 9.53
CA GLY A 481 -3.31 -36.51 10.35
C GLY A 481 -1.85 -36.94 10.49
N GLY A 482 -0.86 -36.06 10.34
CA GLY A 482 0.51 -36.28 10.86
C GLY A 482 1.38 -37.34 10.15
N PHE A 483 2.37 -36.88 9.38
CA PHE A 483 3.49 -37.72 8.91
C PHE A 483 4.90 -37.10 9.04
N PHE A 484 5.05 -35.93 9.68
CA PHE A 484 6.33 -35.42 10.16
C PHE A 484 6.36 -35.43 11.70
N GLY A 485 6.71 -36.58 12.28
CA GLY A 485 6.66 -36.78 13.74
C GLY A 485 7.23 -38.08 14.30
N GLY A 486 7.99 -38.85 13.51
CA GLY A 486 8.65 -40.09 13.93
C GLY A 486 9.91 -39.88 14.80
N GLY A 487 9.85 -39.00 15.79
CA GLY A 487 10.95 -38.74 16.72
C GLY A 487 10.80 -39.52 18.04
N PRO A 488 11.89 -40.06 18.63
CA PRO A 488 11.80 -40.78 19.90
C PRO A 488 11.34 -39.84 21.04
N SER A 489 10.40 -40.33 21.84
CA SER A 489 9.70 -39.57 22.89
C SER A 489 10.65 -38.81 23.84
N ARG A 490 10.72 -37.48 23.66
CA ARG A 490 11.35 -36.52 24.59
C ARG A 490 10.66 -35.17 24.46
N GLY A 491 10.07 -34.68 25.55
CA GLY A 491 9.50 -33.33 25.62
C GLY A 491 8.08 -33.29 26.18
N GLY A 492 7.96 -33.24 27.50
CA GLY A 492 6.67 -32.98 28.16
C GLY A 492 6.31 -31.49 28.09
N GLY A 493 5.77 -31.05 26.96
CA GLY A 493 5.08 -29.76 26.89
C GLY A 493 3.79 -29.79 27.74
N PRO A 494 3.36 -28.67 28.34
CA PRO A 494 2.05 -28.59 28.98
C PRO A 494 0.95 -29.00 28.00
N ARG A 495 0.07 -29.92 28.40
CA ARG A 495 -1.10 -30.26 27.60
C ARG A 495 -1.94 -29.00 27.43
N LYS A 496 -2.43 -28.72 26.22
CA LYS A 496 -3.39 -27.65 25.94
C LYS A 496 -4.82 -28.21 25.84
N THR A 497 -5.84 -27.42 26.20
CA THR A 497 -7.24 -27.74 25.85
C THR A 497 -7.50 -27.44 24.37
N LYS A 498 -8.66 -27.87 23.85
CA LYS A 498 -9.03 -27.63 22.45
C LYS A 498 -9.41 -26.16 22.24
N ASP A 499 -9.05 -25.64 21.08
CA ASP A 499 -9.47 -24.31 20.65
C ASP A 499 -10.97 -24.30 20.33
N LEU A 500 -11.63 -23.16 20.59
CA LEU A 500 -13.07 -23.01 20.40
C LEU A 500 -13.33 -22.09 19.20
N VAL A 501 -13.87 -22.65 18.12
CA VAL A 501 -14.20 -21.91 16.90
C VAL A 501 -15.62 -21.35 17.00
N HIS A 502 -15.78 -20.04 16.83
CA HIS A 502 -17.07 -19.36 16.72
C HIS A 502 -17.19 -18.63 15.39
N ARG A 503 -18.37 -18.67 14.75
CA ARG A 503 -18.63 -18.01 13.46
C ARG A 503 -19.52 -16.80 13.70
N VAL A 504 -19.05 -15.62 13.29
CA VAL A 504 -19.83 -14.36 13.39
C VAL A 504 -20.24 -13.96 11.99
N HIS A 505 -21.55 -13.91 11.73
CA HIS A 505 -22.08 -13.44 10.46
C HIS A 505 -22.10 -11.90 10.43
N VAL A 506 -21.46 -11.32 9.43
CA VAL A 506 -21.27 -9.87 9.28
C VAL A 506 -21.84 -9.43 7.92
N THR A 507 -22.47 -8.26 7.85
CA THR A 507 -22.99 -7.73 6.56
C THR A 507 -21.91 -6.96 5.81
N LEU A 508 -22.15 -6.66 4.53
CA LEU A 508 -21.18 -5.93 3.70
C LEU A 508 -21.01 -4.47 4.16
N GLU A 509 -22.07 -3.83 4.67
CA GLU A 509 -22.01 -2.48 5.26
C GLU A 509 -21.20 -2.46 6.56
N ASP A 510 -21.34 -3.50 7.39
CA ASP A 510 -20.56 -3.67 8.62
C ASP A 510 -19.04 -3.80 8.31
N LEU A 511 -18.69 -4.51 7.22
CA LEU A 511 -17.30 -4.65 6.75
C LEU A 511 -16.75 -3.37 6.08
N TYR A 512 -17.63 -2.56 5.50
CA TYR A 512 -17.27 -1.26 4.90
C TYR A 512 -17.03 -0.19 5.98
N LYS A 513 -17.96 -0.05 6.93
CA LYS A 513 -17.90 0.97 7.99
C LYS A 513 -16.99 0.58 9.15
N GLY A 514 -16.77 -0.72 9.37
CA GLY A 514 -16.17 -1.26 10.58
C GLY A 514 -17.18 -1.34 11.73
N LYS A 515 -17.01 -2.31 12.64
CA LYS A 515 -17.99 -2.58 13.71
C LYS A 515 -17.37 -3.30 14.91
N THR A 516 -17.73 -2.86 16.11
CA THR A 516 -17.42 -3.62 17.34
C THR A 516 -18.62 -4.48 17.72
N SER A 517 -18.48 -5.81 17.61
CA SER A 517 -19.52 -6.79 17.96
C SER A 517 -19.27 -7.39 19.34
N LYS A 518 -20.27 -7.41 20.22
CA LYS A 518 -20.14 -7.98 21.57
C LYS A 518 -20.67 -9.42 21.60
N LEU A 519 -19.75 -10.39 21.66
CA LEU A 519 -20.07 -11.81 21.70
C LEU A 519 -20.11 -12.34 23.13
N ALA A 520 -21.25 -12.85 23.57
CA ALA A 520 -21.40 -13.50 24.87
C ALA A 520 -20.98 -14.98 24.81
N LEU A 521 -19.75 -15.29 25.21
CA LEU A 521 -19.22 -16.65 25.26
C LEU A 521 -19.50 -17.29 26.63
N THR A 522 -19.90 -18.58 26.63
CA THR A 522 -19.97 -19.38 27.87
C THR A 522 -18.80 -20.35 27.88
N ARG A 523 -17.93 -20.28 28.89
CA ARG A 523 -16.72 -21.09 29.03
C ARG A 523 -16.61 -21.75 30.40
N ASN A 524 -15.83 -22.81 30.50
CA ASN A 524 -15.48 -23.45 31.75
C ASN A 524 -14.22 -22.82 32.33
N VAL A 525 -14.30 -22.23 33.53
CA VAL A 525 -13.15 -21.73 34.30
C VAL A 525 -12.86 -22.60 35.52
N ILE A 526 -11.63 -22.59 36.01
CA ILE A 526 -11.26 -23.29 37.24
C ILE A 526 -12.09 -22.73 38.41
N CYS A 527 -12.74 -23.61 39.17
CA CYS A 527 -13.66 -23.17 40.23
C CYS A 527 -12.90 -22.53 41.40
N GLY A 528 -12.92 -21.20 41.51
CA GLY A 528 -12.17 -20.42 42.50
C GLY A 528 -12.50 -20.72 43.98
N LYS A 529 -13.60 -21.44 44.28
CA LYS A 529 -13.89 -21.91 45.66
C LYS A 529 -13.16 -23.21 46.04
N CYS A 530 -12.54 -23.90 45.09
CA CYS A 530 -11.77 -25.13 45.35
C CYS A 530 -10.46 -25.22 44.55
N ASN A 531 -10.09 -24.16 43.82
CA ASN A 531 -8.87 -24.07 43.00
C ASN A 531 -8.59 -25.32 42.16
N GLY A 532 -9.64 -25.84 41.50
CA GLY A 532 -9.53 -27.02 40.64
C GLY A 532 -9.40 -28.37 41.36
N LYS A 533 -9.50 -28.42 42.69
CA LYS A 533 -9.41 -29.67 43.47
C LYS A 533 -10.73 -30.46 43.52
N GLY A 534 -11.87 -29.78 43.41
CA GLY A 534 -13.22 -30.39 43.35
C GLY A 534 -13.85 -30.72 44.72
N GLY A 535 -13.06 -30.68 45.80
CA GLY A 535 -13.52 -30.82 47.19
C GLY A 535 -12.71 -29.94 48.14
N LYS A 536 -12.87 -30.17 49.44
CA LYS A 536 -11.96 -29.59 50.46
C LYS A 536 -10.53 -30.14 50.31
N ASP A 537 -9.56 -29.44 50.88
CA ASP A 537 -8.18 -29.93 50.93
C ASP A 537 -8.09 -31.27 51.66
N GLY A 538 -7.43 -32.25 51.03
CA GLY A 538 -7.35 -33.64 51.50
C GLY A 538 -8.56 -34.53 51.20
N ALA A 539 -9.65 -34.02 50.62
CA ALA A 539 -10.86 -34.80 50.33
C ALA A 539 -10.80 -35.66 49.05
N VAL A 540 -9.72 -35.55 48.29
CA VAL A 540 -9.49 -36.31 47.05
C VAL A 540 -8.70 -37.58 47.39
N GLN A 541 -9.30 -38.74 47.13
CA GLN A 541 -8.68 -40.05 47.35
C GLN A 541 -8.48 -40.78 46.03
N THR A 542 -7.45 -41.62 45.91
CA THR A 542 -7.25 -42.44 44.71
C THR A 542 -8.33 -43.53 44.62
N CYS A 543 -8.83 -43.79 43.41
CA CYS A 543 -9.86 -44.81 43.19
C CYS A 543 -9.29 -46.21 43.51
N THR A 544 -9.85 -46.88 44.51
CA THR A 544 -9.43 -48.22 44.93
C THR A 544 -9.73 -49.27 43.86
N THR A 545 -10.83 -49.10 43.13
CA THR A 545 -11.35 -50.01 42.10
C THR A 545 -10.47 -50.10 40.84
N CYS A 546 -9.79 -49.02 40.45
CA CYS A 546 -8.85 -48.97 39.31
C CYS A 546 -7.43 -48.54 39.69
N ARG A 547 -7.11 -48.40 40.98
CA ARG A 547 -5.81 -47.93 41.51
C ARG A 547 -5.30 -46.65 40.85
N GLY A 548 -6.20 -45.71 40.57
CA GLY A 548 -5.88 -44.45 39.89
C GLY A 548 -5.77 -44.51 38.36
N GLN A 549 -5.89 -45.68 37.73
CA GLN A 549 -5.72 -45.83 36.26
C GLN A 549 -6.91 -45.32 35.43
N GLY A 550 -8.06 -45.00 36.06
CA GLY A 550 -9.26 -44.48 35.40
C GLY A 550 -10.05 -45.50 34.58
N VAL A 551 -9.38 -46.45 33.93
CA VAL A 551 -9.99 -47.53 33.14
C VAL A 551 -9.93 -48.89 33.84
N ARG A 552 -10.79 -49.81 33.40
CA ARG A 552 -10.77 -51.24 33.70
C ARG A 552 -10.73 -52.04 32.41
N VAL A 553 -10.01 -53.15 32.45
CA VAL A 553 -9.88 -54.06 31.32
C VAL A 553 -10.89 -55.20 31.49
N THR A 554 -11.84 -55.28 30.58
CA THR A 554 -12.84 -56.36 30.52
C THR A 554 -12.56 -57.24 29.33
N LEU A 555 -12.32 -58.53 29.55
CA LEU A 555 -12.17 -59.52 28.48
C LEU A 555 -13.56 -59.91 27.97
N ARG A 556 -13.86 -59.60 26.71
CA ARG A 556 -15.11 -60.01 26.05
C ARG A 556 -14.80 -61.15 25.08
N GLN A 557 -15.27 -62.34 25.41
CA GLN A 557 -15.15 -63.50 24.52
C GLN A 557 -16.22 -63.41 23.42
N MET A 558 -15.79 -63.36 22.17
CA MET A 558 -16.62 -63.31 20.97
C MET A 558 -16.35 -64.59 20.18
N GLY A 559 -16.98 -65.69 20.61
CA GLY A 559 -16.72 -67.03 20.05
C GLY A 559 -15.28 -67.51 20.35
N PRO A 560 -14.52 -67.99 19.35
CA PRO A 560 -13.15 -68.50 19.54
C PRO A 560 -12.09 -67.39 19.71
N MET A 561 -12.44 -66.09 19.60
CA MET A 561 -11.55 -64.97 19.87
C MET A 561 -11.88 -64.28 21.19
N ILE A 562 -10.85 -63.99 21.99
CA ILE A 562 -10.94 -63.17 23.21
C ILE A 562 -10.45 -61.77 22.87
N GLN A 563 -11.33 -60.77 22.95
CA GLN A 563 -10.97 -59.37 22.75
C GLN A 563 -10.85 -58.65 24.09
N GLN A 564 -9.74 -57.94 24.28
CA GLN A 564 -9.48 -57.14 25.47
C GLN A 564 -10.05 -55.72 25.28
N ILE A 565 -11.17 -55.41 25.95
CA ILE A 565 -11.84 -54.10 25.85
C ILE A 565 -11.48 -53.25 27.07
N GLN A 566 -11.01 -52.02 26.84
CA GLN A 566 -10.82 -51.04 27.90
C GLN A 566 -12.13 -50.26 28.10
N GLN A 567 -12.68 -50.30 29.31
CA GLN A 567 -13.89 -49.57 29.70
C GLN A 567 -13.54 -48.56 30.81
N PRO A 568 -14.23 -47.41 30.91
CA PRO A 568 -14.05 -46.51 32.04
C PRO A 568 -14.47 -47.20 33.35
N CYS A 569 -13.72 -46.98 34.44
CA CYS A 569 -13.99 -47.62 35.72
C CYS A 569 -15.26 -47.05 36.39
N ASP A 570 -16.25 -47.90 36.66
CA ASP A 570 -17.59 -47.52 37.15
C ASP A 570 -17.59 -46.72 38.46
N THR A 571 -16.62 -46.95 39.36
CA THR A 571 -16.55 -46.24 40.65
C THR A 571 -16.04 -44.80 40.54
N CYS A 572 -15.27 -44.47 39.50
CA CYS A 572 -14.70 -43.13 39.30
C CYS A 572 -15.03 -42.50 37.94
N ASN A 573 -15.83 -43.16 37.10
CA ASN A 573 -16.21 -42.71 35.75
C ASN A 573 -15.02 -42.16 34.94
N GLY A 574 -13.90 -42.89 34.93
CA GLY A 574 -12.70 -42.50 34.18
C GLY A 574 -11.72 -41.55 34.89
N THR A 575 -12.08 -40.89 35.99
CA THR A 575 -11.22 -39.83 36.59
C THR A 575 -10.01 -40.32 37.38
N GLY A 576 -9.99 -41.59 37.81
CA GLY A 576 -8.96 -42.16 38.70
C GLY A 576 -9.05 -41.71 40.17
N GLU A 577 -9.91 -40.75 40.49
CA GLU A 577 -10.06 -40.14 41.82
C GLU A 577 -11.50 -40.30 42.36
N MET A 578 -11.64 -40.33 43.69
CA MET A 578 -12.91 -40.40 44.41
C MET A 578 -13.00 -39.26 45.42
N ILE A 579 -14.16 -38.62 45.50
CA ILE A 579 -14.47 -37.56 46.46
C ILE A 579 -15.77 -37.90 47.18
N ASN A 580 -15.71 -37.99 48.50
CA ASN A 580 -16.86 -38.23 49.37
C ASN A 580 -17.95 -37.17 49.17
N ALA A 581 -19.21 -37.60 49.07
CA ALA A 581 -20.33 -36.70 48.71
C ALA A 581 -20.48 -35.49 49.65
N LYS A 582 -20.10 -35.62 50.93
CA LYS A 582 -20.15 -34.55 51.94
C LYS A 582 -19.07 -33.47 51.76
N ASP A 583 -17.97 -33.79 51.09
CA ASP A 583 -16.79 -32.93 50.96
C ASP A 583 -16.56 -32.41 49.53
N ARG A 584 -17.48 -32.73 48.61
CA ARG A 584 -17.54 -32.12 47.27
C ARG A 584 -17.81 -30.62 47.37
N CYS A 585 -17.13 -29.84 46.54
CA CYS A 585 -17.37 -28.40 46.45
C CYS A 585 -18.80 -28.14 45.96
N LYS A 586 -19.58 -27.35 46.72
CA LYS A 586 -20.99 -27.02 46.41
C LYS A 586 -21.20 -26.22 45.11
N THR A 587 -20.14 -25.61 44.57
CA THR A 587 -20.23 -24.76 43.36
C THR A 587 -19.91 -25.54 42.08
N CYS A 588 -18.95 -26.47 42.09
CA CYS A 588 -18.66 -27.32 40.93
C CYS A 588 -19.18 -28.77 41.06
N ASN A 589 -19.79 -29.14 42.19
CA ASN A 589 -20.29 -30.48 42.50
C ASN A 589 -19.27 -31.62 42.26
N GLY A 590 -17.98 -31.35 42.50
CA GLY A 590 -16.87 -32.28 42.23
C GLY A 590 -16.25 -32.18 40.83
N LYS A 591 -16.83 -31.42 39.88
CA LYS A 591 -16.35 -31.29 38.49
C LYS A 591 -15.08 -30.44 38.30
N LYS A 592 -14.54 -29.84 39.37
CA LYS A 592 -13.33 -28.97 39.40
C LYS A 592 -13.43 -27.63 38.62
N VAL A 593 -14.30 -27.53 37.62
CA VAL A 593 -14.59 -26.32 36.82
C VAL A 593 -16.00 -25.77 37.07
N SER A 594 -16.23 -24.51 36.69
CA SER A 594 -17.53 -23.82 36.74
C SER A 594 -17.74 -23.01 35.46
N SER A 595 -18.98 -22.98 34.95
CA SER A 595 -19.35 -22.23 33.75
C SER A 595 -19.46 -20.74 34.04
N GLU A 596 -18.69 -19.92 33.33
CA GLU A 596 -18.71 -18.45 33.37
C GLU A 596 -19.20 -17.92 32.02
N LYS A 597 -20.01 -16.86 32.02
CA LYS A 597 -20.35 -16.09 30.82
C LYS A 597 -19.45 -14.86 30.76
N LYS A 598 -18.61 -14.77 29.72
CA LYS A 598 -17.74 -13.63 29.44
C LYS A 598 -18.19 -12.99 28.13
N MET A 599 -18.32 -11.66 28.12
CA MET A 599 -18.49 -10.91 26.88
C MET A 599 -17.10 -10.62 26.30
N LEU A 600 -16.89 -11.00 25.04
CA LEU A 600 -15.73 -10.65 24.24
C LEU A 600 -16.14 -9.54 23.28
N GLU A 601 -15.34 -8.48 23.20
CA GLU A 601 -15.56 -7.41 22.23
C GLU A 601 -14.69 -7.70 21.00
N VAL A 602 -15.36 -7.90 19.88
CA VAL A 602 -14.76 -8.32 18.61
C VAL A 602 -14.75 -7.10 17.70
N HIS A 603 -13.59 -6.50 17.51
CA HIS A 603 -13.40 -5.42 16.56
C HIS A 603 -13.30 -6.02 15.16
N ILE A 604 -14.24 -5.63 14.28
CA ILE A 604 -14.25 -5.94 12.86
C ILE A 604 -13.79 -4.67 12.16
N ASP A 605 -12.55 -4.68 11.68
CA ASP A 605 -11.94 -3.53 11.03
C ASP A 605 -12.51 -3.29 9.64
N LYS A 606 -12.41 -2.04 9.18
CA LYS A 606 -12.76 -1.64 7.81
C LYS A 606 -11.95 -2.49 6.82
N GLY A 607 -12.64 -3.07 5.83
CA GLY A 607 -12.01 -3.82 4.75
C GLY A 607 -11.67 -5.28 5.04
N MET A 608 -11.95 -5.81 6.25
CA MET A 608 -11.75 -7.24 6.54
C MET A 608 -12.48 -8.14 5.53
N LYS A 609 -11.94 -9.32 5.27
CA LYS A 609 -12.50 -10.29 4.31
C LYS A 609 -13.23 -11.43 5.02
N GLY A 610 -14.27 -11.97 4.38
CA GLY A 610 -14.88 -13.23 4.80
C GLY A 610 -13.84 -14.35 4.91
N GLY A 611 -13.96 -15.18 5.95
CA GLY A 611 -13.00 -16.24 6.29
C GLY A 611 -11.81 -15.78 7.14
N GLN A 612 -11.59 -14.48 7.36
CA GLN A 612 -10.54 -13.97 8.24
C GLN A 612 -10.84 -14.33 9.71
N THR A 613 -9.78 -14.62 10.49
CA THR A 613 -9.87 -15.08 11.87
C THR A 613 -9.31 -14.07 12.88
N ILE A 614 -10.02 -13.91 14.00
CA ILE A 614 -9.62 -13.12 15.17
C ILE A 614 -9.41 -14.07 16.34
N ASN A 615 -8.21 -14.11 16.91
CA ASN A 615 -7.81 -15.11 17.90
C ASN A 615 -7.63 -14.50 19.30
N PHE A 616 -8.46 -14.93 20.24
CA PHE A 616 -8.35 -14.56 21.66
C PHE A 616 -7.58 -15.63 22.43
N ARG A 617 -6.33 -15.33 22.78
CA ARG A 617 -5.39 -16.31 23.37
C ARG A 617 -5.77 -16.72 24.78
N GLY A 618 -5.79 -18.03 25.05
CA GLY A 618 -6.05 -18.58 26.38
C GLY A 618 -7.47 -18.36 26.93
N GLU A 619 -8.42 -17.90 26.10
CA GLU A 619 -9.80 -17.62 26.51
C GLU A 619 -10.74 -18.85 26.42
N SER A 620 -10.27 -19.98 25.86
CA SER A 620 -11.03 -21.23 25.75
C SER A 620 -11.26 -21.90 27.12
N ASP A 621 -11.90 -23.07 27.11
CA ASP A 621 -12.18 -23.87 28.29
C ASP A 621 -10.89 -24.22 29.06
N GLN A 622 -10.89 -23.94 30.36
CA GLN A 622 -9.82 -24.28 31.28
C GLN A 622 -10.04 -25.67 31.89
N ALA A 623 -8.96 -26.44 32.04
CA ALA A 623 -8.98 -27.70 32.78
C ALA A 623 -7.81 -27.77 33.80
N PRO A 624 -8.00 -28.37 34.99
CA PRO A 624 -6.93 -28.45 35.99
C PRO A 624 -5.69 -29.17 35.46
N GLY A 625 -4.53 -28.51 35.53
CA GLY A 625 -3.25 -29.05 35.05
C GLY A 625 -3.04 -29.00 33.53
N VAL A 626 -3.88 -28.27 32.81
CA VAL A 626 -3.87 -28.13 31.34
C VAL A 626 -3.94 -26.64 31.00
N THR A 627 -3.09 -26.17 30.08
CA THR A 627 -3.09 -24.78 29.61
C THR A 627 -4.34 -24.54 28.75
N PRO A 628 -5.08 -23.43 28.91
CA PRO A 628 -6.22 -23.14 28.04
C PRO A 628 -5.78 -22.96 26.58
N GLY A 629 -6.59 -23.44 25.64
CA GLY A 629 -6.51 -23.12 24.23
C GLY A 629 -7.10 -21.73 23.91
N ASP A 630 -7.18 -21.43 22.63
CA ASP A 630 -7.57 -20.11 22.12
C ASP A 630 -9.04 -20.12 21.63
N VAL A 631 -9.68 -18.95 21.64
CA VAL A 631 -11.00 -18.77 20.99
C VAL A 631 -10.75 -18.14 19.62
N VAL A 632 -11.12 -18.87 18.56
CA VAL A 632 -10.92 -18.47 17.17
C VAL A 632 -12.26 -18.00 16.62
N ILE A 633 -12.38 -16.71 16.33
CA ILE A 633 -13.59 -16.14 15.74
C ILE A 633 -13.38 -16.02 14.23
N VAL A 634 -14.17 -16.77 13.47
CA VAL A 634 -14.22 -16.72 12.00
C VAL A 634 -15.29 -15.73 11.58
N ILE A 635 -14.93 -14.75 10.75
CA ILE A 635 -15.88 -13.82 10.13
C ILE A 635 -16.52 -14.51 8.91
N GLU A 636 -17.85 -14.54 8.85
CA GLU A 636 -18.59 -15.03 7.69
C GLU A 636 -19.39 -13.87 7.07
N GLU A 637 -19.05 -13.53 5.82
CA GLU A 637 -19.71 -12.47 5.06
C GLU A 637 -21.10 -12.94 4.59
N LYS A 638 -22.14 -12.16 4.87
CA LYS A 638 -23.49 -12.42 4.35
C LYS A 638 -23.60 -11.93 2.89
N PRO A 639 -24.28 -12.67 2.00
CA PRO A 639 -24.62 -12.15 0.67
C PRO A 639 -25.50 -10.90 0.81
N HIS A 640 -25.20 -9.87 0.02
CA HIS A 640 -25.92 -8.61 -0.01
C HIS A 640 -26.80 -8.55 -1.28
N GLU A 641 -27.96 -7.89 -1.20
CA GLU A 641 -28.99 -7.90 -2.26
C GLU A 641 -28.57 -7.21 -3.57
N ARG A 642 -27.88 -6.06 -3.49
CA ARG A 642 -27.45 -5.25 -4.66
C ARG A 642 -25.97 -5.34 -5.02
N PHE A 643 -25.09 -5.42 -4.03
CA PHE A 643 -23.64 -5.44 -4.21
C PHE A 643 -23.08 -6.84 -4.07
N ARG A 644 -22.19 -7.19 -5.00
CA ARG A 644 -21.41 -8.43 -5.01
C ARG A 644 -19.94 -8.05 -4.85
N ARG A 645 -19.32 -8.45 -3.74
CA ARG A 645 -17.92 -8.17 -3.44
C ARG A 645 -17.00 -9.07 -4.25
N GLN A 646 -15.97 -8.49 -4.87
CA GLN A 646 -14.85 -9.22 -5.45
C GLN A 646 -13.54 -8.64 -4.88
N ASP A 647 -13.02 -9.30 -3.84
CA ASP A 647 -11.87 -8.84 -3.05
C ASP A 647 -12.02 -7.43 -2.45
N ASN A 648 -11.49 -6.42 -3.13
CA ASN A 648 -11.59 -5.01 -2.75
C ASN A 648 -12.61 -4.25 -3.61
N ASP A 649 -13.03 -4.83 -4.73
CA ASP A 649 -13.94 -4.19 -5.67
C ASP A 649 -15.39 -4.60 -5.39
N LEU A 650 -16.32 -3.76 -5.81
CA LEU A 650 -17.76 -4.00 -5.72
C LEU A 650 -18.34 -4.07 -7.11
N ILE A 651 -19.23 -5.03 -7.34
CA ILE A 651 -20.03 -5.15 -8.56
C ILE A 651 -21.49 -4.88 -8.20
N ILE A 652 -22.13 -4.00 -8.95
CA ILE A 652 -23.58 -3.76 -8.89
C ILE A 652 -24.21 -3.95 -10.26
N ASP A 653 -25.29 -4.74 -10.30
CA ASP A 653 -26.14 -4.89 -11.47
C ASP A 653 -27.18 -3.76 -11.45
N GLN A 654 -27.13 -2.86 -12.44
CA GLN A 654 -27.97 -1.66 -12.51
C GLN A 654 -28.78 -1.64 -13.81
N GLU A 655 -30.09 -1.59 -13.64
CA GLU A 655 -31.03 -1.49 -14.75
C GLU A 655 -31.16 -0.03 -15.23
N ILE A 656 -31.17 0.20 -16.54
CA ILE A 656 -31.39 1.53 -17.15
C ILE A 656 -32.37 1.45 -18.32
N ASP A 657 -33.12 2.52 -18.55
CA ASP A 657 -34.04 2.63 -19.69
C ASP A 657 -33.29 2.82 -21.02
N LEU A 658 -33.85 2.30 -22.12
CA LEU A 658 -33.30 2.47 -23.47
C LEU A 658 -33.02 3.94 -23.84
N LEU A 659 -33.88 4.88 -23.42
CA LEU A 659 -33.66 6.32 -23.68
C LEU A 659 -32.43 6.84 -22.93
N THR A 660 -32.22 6.42 -21.69
CA THR A 660 -31.05 6.79 -20.88
C THR A 660 -29.77 6.16 -21.42
N ALA A 661 -29.86 4.93 -21.97
CA ALA A 661 -28.74 4.22 -22.59
C ALA A 661 -28.28 4.85 -23.92
N LEU A 662 -29.17 5.52 -24.66
CA LEU A 662 -28.87 6.14 -25.96
C LEU A 662 -28.65 7.66 -25.89
N GLY A 663 -29.46 8.37 -25.10
CA GLY A 663 -29.49 9.84 -25.01
C GLY A 663 -28.67 10.42 -23.85
N GLY A 664 -28.14 9.58 -22.97
CA GLY A 664 -27.56 9.98 -21.69
C GLY A 664 -28.62 10.33 -20.64
N GLY A 665 -28.17 10.69 -19.43
CA GLY A 665 -29.05 10.95 -18.30
C GLY A 665 -28.34 10.89 -16.96
N GLN A 666 -29.10 10.69 -15.88
CA GLN A 666 -28.55 10.49 -14.54
C GLN A 666 -29.38 9.49 -13.74
N PHE A 667 -28.72 8.68 -12.92
CA PHE A 667 -29.36 7.73 -12.01
C PHE A 667 -28.65 7.71 -10.65
N ALA A 668 -29.30 7.17 -9.62
CA ALA A 668 -28.80 7.19 -8.24
C ALA A 668 -28.56 5.77 -7.70
N ILE A 669 -27.33 5.50 -7.27
CA ILE A 669 -26.94 4.28 -6.56
C ILE A 669 -26.90 4.59 -5.06
N LYS A 670 -27.64 3.85 -4.22
CA LYS A 670 -27.44 3.89 -2.76
C LYS A 670 -26.21 3.05 -2.42
N HIS A 671 -25.22 3.66 -1.78
CA HIS A 671 -23.97 3.02 -1.37
C HIS A 671 -24.08 2.39 0.04
N LEU A 672 -23.06 1.61 0.42
CA LEU A 672 -22.92 0.94 1.72
C LEU A 672 -22.76 1.92 2.90
N ASP A 673 -22.37 3.17 2.63
CA ASP A 673 -22.20 4.24 3.62
C ASP A 673 -23.43 5.14 3.82
N ASP A 674 -24.60 4.68 3.36
CA ASP A 674 -25.87 5.41 3.32
C ASP A 674 -25.90 6.66 2.42
N ARG A 675 -24.81 7.02 1.75
CA ARG A 675 -24.82 8.07 0.71
C ARG A 675 -25.47 7.54 -0.58
N ALA A 676 -25.93 8.46 -1.42
CA ALA A 676 -26.41 8.16 -2.76
C ALA A 676 -25.47 8.78 -3.81
N LEU A 677 -24.83 7.94 -4.62
CA LEU A 677 -24.01 8.36 -5.74
C LEU A 677 -24.90 8.68 -6.94
N ILE A 678 -24.88 9.93 -7.41
CA ILE A 678 -25.55 10.32 -8.65
C ILE A 678 -24.58 10.14 -9.80
N VAL A 679 -24.80 9.08 -10.58
CA VAL A 679 -24.00 8.76 -11.77
C VAL A 679 -24.62 9.46 -12.97
N LYS A 680 -23.80 10.23 -13.70
CA LYS A 680 -24.22 10.93 -14.92
C LYS A 680 -23.64 10.22 -16.14
N ILE A 681 -24.52 9.90 -17.09
CA ILE A 681 -24.16 9.36 -18.40
C ILE A 681 -24.14 10.53 -19.37
N ASN A 682 -23.00 10.76 -20.02
CA ASN A 682 -22.83 11.93 -20.89
C ASN A 682 -23.73 11.81 -22.13
N PRO A 683 -24.46 12.86 -22.55
CA PRO A 683 -25.24 12.82 -23.78
C PRO A 683 -24.35 12.49 -24.99
N GLY A 684 -24.73 11.46 -25.74
CA GLY A 684 -23.97 10.92 -26.87
C GLY A 684 -23.03 9.76 -26.54
N GLU A 685 -22.86 9.40 -25.27
CA GLU A 685 -22.25 8.11 -24.88
C GLU A 685 -23.34 7.02 -24.89
N VAL A 686 -23.18 6.04 -25.79
CA VAL A 686 -24.12 4.92 -25.89
C VAL A 686 -23.66 3.76 -25.00
N ILE A 687 -24.51 3.35 -24.07
CA ILE A 687 -24.30 2.18 -23.20
C ILE A 687 -24.98 0.97 -23.82
N LYS A 688 -24.23 -0.12 -24.00
CA LYS A 688 -24.75 -1.40 -24.49
C LYS A 688 -25.34 -2.23 -23.34
N HIS A 689 -26.19 -3.19 -23.70
CA HIS A 689 -26.61 -4.24 -22.77
C HIS A 689 -25.39 -5.07 -22.36
N ASP A 690 -25.31 -5.41 -21.07
CA ASP A 690 -24.18 -6.07 -20.40
C ASP A 690 -22.83 -5.31 -20.53
N GLU A 691 -22.87 -4.00 -20.77
CA GLU A 691 -21.67 -3.16 -20.68
C GLU A 691 -21.32 -2.89 -19.21
N LEU A 692 -20.01 -2.90 -18.92
CA LEU A 692 -19.47 -2.71 -17.59
C LEU A 692 -18.65 -1.42 -17.54
N LYS A 693 -19.04 -0.47 -16.68
CA LYS A 693 -18.28 0.77 -16.41
C LYS A 693 -17.71 0.73 -14.99
N VAL A 694 -16.73 1.57 -14.72
CA VAL A 694 -16.10 1.72 -13.41
C VAL A 694 -16.34 3.10 -12.83
N ILE A 695 -16.64 3.16 -11.54
CA ILE A 695 -16.65 4.37 -10.71
C ILE A 695 -15.45 4.24 -9.76
N PRO A 696 -14.35 4.96 -10.03
CA PRO A 696 -13.09 4.73 -9.32
C PRO A 696 -13.17 5.15 -7.85
N GLY A 697 -12.53 4.39 -6.97
CA GLY A 697 -12.41 4.66 -5.54
C GLY A 697 -13.73 4.58 -4.76
N GLN A 698 -14.74 3.85 -5.27
CA GLN A 698 -16.03 3.61 -4.60
C GLN A 698 -16.27 2.11 -4.27
N GLY A 699 -15.24 1.27 -4.32
CA GLY A 699 -15.25 -0.12 -3.88
C GLY A 699 -15.08 -0.26 -2.36
N MET A 700 -14.71 -1.44 -1.89
CA MET A 700 -14.42 -1.68 -0.47
C MET A 700 -13.13 -0.97 -0.03
N PRO A 701 -13.06 -0.44 1.20
CA PRO A 701 -11.79 0.00 1.78
C PRO A 701 -10.84 -1.19 1.91
N SER A 702 -9.56 -0.99 1.62
CA SER A 702 -8.55 -2.03 1.83
C SER A 702 -8.01 -1.99 3.27
N HIS A 703 -7.80 -3.17 3.85
CA HIS A 703 -7.29 -3.33 5.21
C HIS A 703 -5.75 -3.15 5.34
N ARG A 704 -5.02 -2.98 4.23
CA ARG A 704 -3.54 -2.87 4.22
C ARG A 704 -2.99 -1.68 3.43
N HIS A 705 -3.61 -1.39 2.29
CA HIS A 705 -3.36 -0.22 1.47
C HIS A 705 -4.46 0.80 1.76
N HIS A 706 -4.11 2.09 1.88
CA HIS A 706 -5.06 3.15 2.22
C HIS A 706 -6.01 3.55 1.07
N GLU A 707 -5.78 3.03 -0.14
CA GLU A 707 -6.64 3.25 -1.29
C GLU A 707 -7.85 2.28 -1.26
N PRO A 708 -9.09 2.77 -1.41
CA PRO A 708 -10.26 1.90 -1.62
C PRO A 708 -10.21 1.27 -3.01
N GLY A 709 -10.87 0.12 -3.18
CA GLY A 709 -11.09 -0.48 -4.51
C GLY A 709 -12.10 0.30 -5.35
N ASP A 710 -12.53 -0.30 -6.45
CA ASP A 710 -13.43 0.32 -7.44
C ASP A 710 -14.85 -0.25 -7.39
N LEU A 711 -15.82 0.55 -7.87
CA LEU A 711 -17.22 0.11 -8.05
C LEU A 711 -17.50 -0.11 -9.54
N PHE A 712 -17.65 -1.36 -9.95
CA PHE A 712 -18.07 -1.75 -11.27
C PHE A 712 -19.60 -1.78 -11.38
N VAL A 713 -20.14 -1.06 -12.34
CA VAL A 713 -21.56 -1.00 -12.66
C VAL A 713 -21.80 -1.79 -13.95
N HIS A 714 -22.54 -2.88 -13.83
CA HIS A 714 -22.99 -3.70 -14.95
C HIS A 714 -24.37 -3.22 -15.41
N PHE A 715 -24.51 -2.84 -16.69
CA PHE A 715 -25.70 -2.19 -17.22
C PHE A 715 -26.65 -3.15 -17.94
N THR A 716 -27.82 -3.38 -17.34
CA THR A 716 -28.92 -4.12 -17.97
C THR A 716 -29.90 -3.13 -18.59
N VAL A 717 -29.87 -2.99 -19.93
CA VAL A 717 -30.78 -2.08 -20.65
C VAL A 717 -32.18 -2.71 -20.75
N LYS A 718 -33.20 -2.02 -20.22
CA LYS A 718 -34.62 -2.37 -20.37
C LYS A 718 -35.18 -1.81 -21.66
N PHE A 719 -35.69 -2.71 -22.49
CA PHE A 719 -36.44 -2.39 -23.71
C PHE A 719 -37.94 -2.28 -23.41
N PRO A 720 -38.69 -1.39 -24.09
CA PRO A 720 -40.15 -1.35 -23.97
C PRO A 720 -40.79 -2.60 -24.62
N GLU A 721 -41.89 -3.09 -24.03
CA GLU A 721 -42.59 -4.30 -24.50
C GLU A 721 -43.15 -4.18 -25.92
N SER A 722 -43.53 -2.97 -26.33
CA SER A 722 -43.96 -2.67 -27.71
C SER A 722 -43.71 -1.20 -28.06
N ILE A 723 -43.63 -0.90 -29.36
CA ILE A 723 -43.45 0.44 -29.92
C ILE A 723 -44.55 0.67 -30.96
N ASP A 724 -45.23 1.82 -30.89
CA ASP A 724 -46.27 2.19 -31.85
C ASP A 724 -45.68 2.36 -33.27
N PRO A 725 -46.28 1.76 -34.33
CA PRO A 725 -45.79 1.86 -35.70
C PRO A 725 -45.58 3.30 -36.21
N SER A 726 -46.33 4.28 -35.69
CA SER A 726 -46.18 5.70 -36.06
C SER A 726 -44.85 6.32 -35.63
N LEU A 727 -44.20 5.78 -34.59
CA LEU A 727 -42.91 6.26 -34.08
C LEU A 727 -41.72 5.71 -34.87
N ILE A 728 -41.90 4.63 -35.65
CA ILE A 728 -40.82 3.99 -36.42
C ILE A 728 -40.19 4.98 -37.41
N SER A 729 -41.02 5.80 -38.08
CA SER A 729 -40.55 6.83 -39.02
C SER A 729 -39.69 7.92 -38.35
N GLN A 730 -39.83 8.13 -37.03
CA GLN A 730 -38.98 9.05 -36.27
C GLN A 730 -37.68 8.36 -35.85
N LEU A 731 -37.74 7.09 -35.46
CA LEU A 731 -36.56 6.27 -35.14
C LEU A 731 -35.64 6.09 -36.36
N GLU A 732 -36.20 5.90 -37.57
CA GLU A 732 -35.43 5.84 -38.82
C GLU A 732 -34.71 7.15 -39.19
N GLN A 733 -35.12 8.30 -38.64
CA GLN A 733 -34.41 9.57 -38.82
C GLN A 733 -33.29 9.80 -37.78
N VAL A 734 -33.39 9.16 -36.61
CA VAL A 734 -32.48 9.37 -35.47
C VAL A 734 -31.39 8.30 -35.39
N LEU A 735 -31.70 7.06 -35.76
CA LEU A 735 -30.77 5.93 -35.70
C LEU A 735 -29.97 5.79 -37.01
N PRO A 736 -28.81 5.08 -36.98
CA PRO A 736 -28.04 4.78 -38.18
C PRO A 736 -28.88 4.07 -39.25
N PRO A 737 -28.63 4.32 -40.55
CA PRO A 737 -29.38 3.69 -41.63
C PRO A 737 -29.21 2.16 -41.58
N ARG A 738 -30.31 1.44 -41.86
CA ARG A 738 -30.32 -0.03 -41.87
C ARG A 738 -29.22 -0.57 -42.78
N ALA A 739 -28.47 -1.56 -42.29
CA ALA A 739 -27.50 -2.27 -43.10
C ALA A 739 -28.22 -2.91 -44.31
N PRO A 740 -27.71 -2.74 -45.55
CA PRO A 740 -28.31 -3.37 -46.72
C PRO A 740 -28.17 -4.88 -46.64
N ILE A 741 -29.23 -5.61 -47.00
CA ILE A 741 -29.23 -7.08 -47.08
C ILE A 741 -28.09 -7.53 -48.01
N GLU A 742 -27.34 -8.56 -47.59
CA GLU A 742 -26.26 -9.11 -48.40
C GLU A 742 -26.78 -9.62 -49.75
N LYS A 743 -26.13 -9.19 -50.83
CA LYS A 743 -26.55 -9.51 -52.20
C LYS A 743 -25.95 -10.84 -52.64
N PHE A 744 -26.68 -11.92 -52.43
CA PHE A 744 -26.30 -13.24 -52.92
C PHE A 744 -26.31 -13.30 -54.47
N PRO A 745 -25.41 -14.10 -55.09
CA PRO A 745 -25.41 -14.31 -56.53
C PRO A 745 -26.70 -14.98 -57.01
N LYS A 746 -27.10 -14.73 -58.26
CA LYS A 746 -28.35 -15.24 -58.90
C LYS A 746 -28.51 -16.77 -58.96
N SER A 747 -27.49 -17.53 -58.52
CA SER A 747 -27.53 -18.98 -58.37
C SER A 747 -28.15 -19.45 -57.04
N ILE A 748 -28.36 -18.54 -56.09
CA ILE A 748 -28.93 -18.82 -54.77
C ILE A 748 -30.38 -18.33 -54.76
N LEU A 749 -31.30 -19.22 -54.39
CA LEU A 749 -32.70 -18.88 -54.16
C LEU A 749 -32.82 -18.17 -52.81
N LEU A 750 -33.54 -17.05 -52.80
CA LEU A 750 -33.89 -16.32 -51.57
C LEU A 750 -35.34 -16.70 -51.21
N GLU A 751 -35.52 -17.18 -50.00
CA GLU A 751 -36.82 -17.54 -49.42
C GLU A 751 -37.09 -16.60 -48.23
N GLU A 752 -38.29 -16.04 -48.17
CA GLU A 752 -38.73 -15.20 -47.05
C GLU A 752 -39.29 -16.11 -45.96
N VAL A 753 -38.77 -15.97 -44.73
CA VAL A 753 -39.14 -16.80 -43.58
C VAL A 753 -39.46 -15.89 -42.40
N GLU A 754 -40.60 -16.13 -41.75
CA GLU A 754 -41.02 -15.42 -40.54
C GLU A 754 -40.41 -16.10 -39.30
N VAL A 755 -40.10 -15.29 -38.27
CA VAL A 755 -39.51 -15.79 -37.00
C VAL A 755 -40.59 -15.78 -35.92
N GLU A 756 -40.94 -16.96 -35.41
CA GLU A 756 -41.85 -17.12 -34.27
C GLU A 756 -41.08 -17.09 -32.94
N GLU A 757 -41.77 -16.78 -31.83
CA GLU A 757 -41.16 -16.92 -30.50
C GLU A 757 -40.90 -18.38 -30.16
N ALA A 758 -39.67 -18.70 -29.76
CA ALA A 758 -39.30 -20.05 -29.35
C ALA A 758 -40.09 -20.49 -28.10
N ASP A 759 -40.82 -21.60 -28.20
CA ASP A 759 -41.49 -22.26 -27.07
C ASP A 759 -40.50 -22.69 -25.96
N THR A 760 -40.99 -22.89 -24.74
CA THR A 760 -40.18 -23.36 -23.59
C THR A 760 -39.36 -24.63 -23.91
N ARG A 761 -39.94 -25.60 -24.63
CA ARG A 761 -39.24 -26.82 -25.07
C ARG A 761 -38.15 -26.54 -26.11
N GLN A 762 -38.32 -25.52 -26.95
CA GLN A 762 -37.32 -25.10 -27.93
C GLN A 762 -36.19 -24.32 -27.24
N ARG A 763 -36.50 -23.42 -26.31
CA ARG A 763 -35.51 -22.68 -25.49
C ARG A 763 -34.64 -23.65 -24.65
N ALA A 764 -35.23 -24.68 -24.04
CA ALA A 764 -34.48 -25.70 -23.31
C ALA A 764 -33.47 -26.44 -24.20
N ARG A 765 -33.91 -26.88 -25.39
CA ARG A 765 -33.04 -27.52 -26.39
C ARG A 765 -31.92 -26.61 -26.90
N ALA A 766 -32.22 -25.33 -27.13
CA ALA A 766 -31.22 -24.35 -27.57
C ALA A 766 -30.14 -24.08 -26.51
N ASN A 767 -30.52 -24.06 -25.23
CA ASN A 767 -29.61 -23.81 -24.10
C ASN A 767 -28.90 -25.08 -23.59
N GLY A 768 -28.99 -26.21 -24.31
CA GLY A 768 -28.30 -27.46 -23.95
C GLY A 768 -28.87 -28.18 -22.72
N ALA A 769 -30.06 -27.82 -22.26
CA ALA A 769 -30.76 -28.56 -21.22
C ALA A 769 -31.50 -29.75 -21.86
N GLU A 770 -30.95 -30.96 -21.69
CA GLU A 770 -31.70 -32.15 -22.07
C GLU A 770 -32.98 -32.24 -21.23
N PRO A 771 -34.17 -32.42 -21.86
CA PRO A 771 -35.37 -32.70 -21.11
C PRO A 771 -35.18 -34.05 -20.42
N MET A 772 -35.30 -34.09 -19.09
CA MET A 772 -35.50 -35.37 -18.42
C MET A 772 -36.83 -35.93 -18.92
N ASP A 773 -36.78 -37.03 -19.66
CA ASP A 773 -37.98 -37.75 -20.07
C ASP A 773 -38.64 -38.32 -18.80
N GLU A 774 -39.77 -37.72 -18.41
CA GLU A 774 -40.70 -38.30 -17.43
C GLU A 774 -41.41 -39.50 -18.06
N ASP A 775 -40.69 -40.62 -18.14
CA ASP A 775 -41.26 -41.89 -18.61
C ASP A 775 -42.11 -42.50 -17.48
N GLU A 776 -43.43 -42.27 -17.53
CA GLU A 776 -44.42 -42.89 -16.66
C GLU A 776 -44.42 -44.42 -16.85
N GLY A 777 -43.67 -45.13 -16.01
CA GLY A 777 -43.58 -46.60 -16.01
C GLY A 777 -43.78 -47.21 -14.63
N GLU A 778 -44.98 -47.75 -14.36
CA GLU A 778 -45.35 -48.37 -13.07
C GLU A 778 -44.36 -49.47 -12.60
N PRO A 779 -44.07 -49.57 -11.28
CA PRO A 779 -43.24 -50.64 -10.75
C PRO A 779 -43.98 -51.98 -10.77
N ARG A 780 -43.74 -52.79 -11.82
CA ARG A 780 -44.20 -54.18 -11.87
C ARG A 780 -43.50 -55.05 -10.82
N VAL A 781 -44.27 -55.41 -9.79
CA VAL A 781 -43.92 -56.44 -8.81
C VAL A 781 -43.78 -57.81 -9.49
N GLN A 782 -42.65 -58.50 -9.29
CA GLN A 782 -42.65 -59.96 -9.23
C GLN A 782 -41.45 -60.51 -8.43
N CYS A 783 -41.66 -61.69 -7.84
CA CYS A 783 -40.86 -62.21 -6.74
C CYS A 783 -39.92 -63.37 -7.15
N ALA A 784 -38.96 -63.61 -6.26
CA ALA A 784 -38.53 -64.94 -5.77
C ALA A 784 -37.38 -65.70 -6.46
N ASN A 785 -36.50 -66.20 -5.57
CA ASN A 785 -35.56 -67.33 -5.67
C ASN A 785 -34.30 -67.12 -6.54
N GLN A 786 -33.10 -67.55 -6.13
CA GLN A 786 -32.68 -68.39 -4.98
C GLN A 786 -31.67 -67.69 -4.08
#